data_AF-A0A926TTF4-F1
#
_entry.id   AF-A0A926TTF4-F1
#
_cell.length_a   1.000
_cell.length_b   1.000
_cell.length_c   1.000
_cell.angle_alpha   90.00
_cell.angle_beta   90.00
_cell.angle_gamma   90.00
#
_symmetry.space_group_name_H-M   'P 1'
#
loop_
_entity.id
_entity.type
_entity.pdbx_description
1 polymer ?
#
loop_
_entity_poly.entity_id
_entity_poly.type
_entity_poly.pdbx_seq_one_letter_code
_entity_poly.pdbx_strand_id
1 'polypeptide(L)'
;MVQATPSITRFVNATTGNDGSNGTQAAPFKTITRALQGAPAGTAIQLAPGTYSAATGETFPIKVPAGVTVVGNEANKGSGILVSGSGIFPSPTFANQNVTFQLANNAQLKGVTVTNSEIRGTGVWVESSNPTIANNTFTNCKREGVFATGTASPLVIGNVAIQNAASGFSITRNSKGEWRQNVCRQTGFGIAVGDSAAPLLAENQISENRAGIVINKQSKAVLRGNVIQNNTETGLVVTETALPDLGNSQAPGGNIFRQNGQFDIQNGTRLTLISVGNQIDPTKVQGAIDLVGNEIPAPAPTPAPTPAPTATPAPTSTPAPTPAPTPAPTQPPTTPAGFTDTRGHWAESFIQGLVSRGFISGFPDGTFKPEAPITRAQYAAVLAKTFDLPAKQPAKSFSDVPQNFWAAAVIAKANQMGFIAGFPDNTFRPNQNLTRAQLIVSLIGGVGLTGGVLDVLGVYSDRAQIPSYATETVATATQRRIIVNHPNVRQLEPMRDSTRAEVVAIIYQTLVALNRVPAIASPFIVVPDVTPSVFTDIQGHWAAAFITGLANQNLISGFEDGSFKPDLTMNRAQYAAIIAKAFNPPPKRPASNFADLPANFWAKPAIDQAYRGGFISGFPDGTFQPGQNVLRLQVWLSLVSGLGLPAGDLSLLNAYDDRATVPQNAQVQVATATKAKIVVNFPNVRQLNATREATRAEVAAIVYQGLVQAGRSTAINSPYIVSV
;
A
#
# COMPACT_ATOMS: atom_id res chain seq x y z
N MET A 1 -0.05 -2.14 20.01
CA MET A 1 -0.10 -3.61 20.11
C MET A 1 -1.43 -4.04 19.54
N VAL A 2 -1.46 -4.61 18.33
CA VAL A 2 -2.66 -5.30 17.85
C VAL A 2 -2.48 -6.73 18.32
N GLN A 3 -3.21 -7.13 19.35
CA GLN A 3 -3.23 -8.53 19.78
C GLN A 3 -3.63 -9.39 18.57
N ALA A 4 -2.84 -10.42 18.26
CA ALA A 4 -3.27 -11.45 17.33
C ALA A 4 -4.56 -12.06 17.91
N THR A 5 -5.68 -11.72 17.29
CA THR A 5 -6.98 -12.25 17.67
C THR A 5 -6.92 -13.75 17.40
N PRO A 6 -7.29 -14.64 18.35
CA PRO A 6 -7.28 -16.07 18.11
C PRO A 6 -8.11 -16.38 16.87
N SER A 7 -7.54 -17.15 15.93
CA SER A 7 -8.21 -17.54 14.69
C SER A 7 -9.38 -18.48 15.00
N ILE A 8 -10.59 -17.95 15.00
CA ILE A 8 -11.82 -18.71 15.22
C ILE A 8 -12.04 -19.62 14.00
N THR A 9 -12.14 -20.93 14.20
CA THR A 9 -12.46 -21.88 13.12
C THR A 9 -13.87 -22.44 13.32
N ARG A 10 -14.69 -22.38 12.28
CA ARG A 10 -16.03 -22.98 12.20
C ARG A 10 -16.02 -24.11 11.17
N PHE A 11 -16.42 -25.31 11.56
CA PHE A 11 -16.43 -26.48 10.67
C PHE A 11 -17.80 -26.64 10.01
N VAL A 12 -17.79 -27.01 8.72
CA VAL A 12 -18.99 -27.23 7.91
C VAL A 12 -18.92 -28.60 7.23
N ASN A 13 -20.01 -29.34 7.28
CA ASN A 13 -20.16 -30.62 6.59
C ASN A 13 -21.59 -30.73 6.01
N ALA A 14 -21.72 -30.68 4.69
CA ALA A 14 -23.03 -30.73 4.02
C ALA A 14 -23.84 -32.01 4.33
N THR A 15 -23.15 -33.13 4.55
CA THR A 15 -23.76 -34.45 4.74
C THR A 15 -24.21 -34.64 6.18
N THR A 16 -23.31 -34.45 7.15
CA THR A 16 -23.54 -34.81 8.55
C THR A 16 -23.76 -33.61 9.48
N GLY A 17 -23.54 -32.38 9.00
CA GLY A 17 -23.70 -31.17 9.80
C GLY A 17 -25.16 -30.79 10.07
N ASN A 18 -25.34 -29.90 11.04
CA ASN A 18 -26.63 -29.33 11.43
C ASN A 18 -26.49 -27.83 11.71
N ASP A 19 -27.34 -26.99 11.13
CA ASP A 19 -27.27 -25.52 11.26
C ASP A 19 -27.74 -24.96 12.63
N GLY A 20 -28.33 -25.82 13.46
CA GLY A 20 -28.55 -25.57 14.89
C GLY A 20 -27.33 -25.84 15.79
N SER A 21 -26.23 -26.38 15.24
CA SER A 21 -25.00 -26.69 15.99
C SER A 21 -24.18 -25.46 16.34
N ASN A 22 -23.10 -25.65 17.10
CA ASN A 22 -22.15 -24.59 17.45
C ASN A 22 -20.97 -24.44 16.47
N GLY A 23 -20.87 -25.30 15.44
CA GLY A 23 -19.83 -25.20 14.41
C GLY A 23 -18.45 -25.73 14.83
N THR A 24 -18.40 -26.56 15.86
CA THR A 24 -17.16 -27.25 16.27
C THR A 24 -16.87 -28.43 15.34
N GLN A 25 -15.66 -29.00 15.42
CA GLN A 25 -15.31 -30.16 14.60
C GLN A 25 -16.20 -31.39 14.89
N ALA A 26 -16.64 -31.56 16.14
CA ALA A 26 -17.53 -32.65 16.55
C ALA A 26 -19.01 -32.38 16.23
N ALA A 27 -19.40 -31.11 16.13
CA ALA A 27 -20.76 -30.68 15.79
C ALA A 27 -20.72 -29.56 14.71
N PRO A 28 -20.38 -29.92 13.46
CA PRO A 28 -20.22 -28.95 12.39
C PRO A 28 -21.55 -28.35 11.95
N PHE A 29 -21.50 -27.14 11.38
CA PHE A 29 -22.63 -26.58 10.64
C PHE A 29 -22.93 -27.42 9.41
N LYS A 30 -24.18 -27.39 8.93
CA LYS A 30 -24.56 -28.05 7.67
C LYS A 30 -24.17 -27.20 6.47
N THR A 31 -24.39 -25.89 6.56
CA THR A 31 -24.24 -24.96 5.44
C THR A 31 -23.14 -23.91 5.67
N ILE A 32 -22.50 -23.52 4.58
CA ILE A 32 -21.55 -22.41 4.50
C ILE A 32 -22.29 -21.12 4.85
N THR A 33 -23.50 -20.95 4.32
CA THR A 33 -24.39 -19.81 4.59
C THR A 33 -24.56 -19.56 6.09
N ARG A 34 -24.89 -20.61 6.85
CA ARG A 34 -25.04 -20.52 8.31
C ARG A 34 -23.71 -20.21 9.00
N ALA A 35 -22.64 -20.89 8.60
CA ALA A 35 -21.33 -20.73 9.22
C ALA A 35 -20.76 -19.31 9.06
N LEU A 36 -21.09 -18.62 7.97
CA LEU A 36 -20.70 -17.23 7.70
C LEU A 36 -21.50 -16.20 8.50
N GLN A 37 -22.70 -16.55 8.98
CA GLN A 37 -23.56 -15.60 9.70
C GLN A 37 -22.91 -15.14 11.01
N GLY A 38 -22.72 -13.83 11.13
CA GLY A 38 -22.07 -13.20 12.29
C GLY A 38 -20.62 -13.63 12.51
N ALA A 39 -19.93 -14.14 11.48
CA ALA A 39 -18.50 -14.46 11.57
C ALA A 39 -17.67 -13.16 11.58
N PRO A 40 -16.89 -12.87 12.64
CA PRO A 40 -16.00 -11.71 12.65
C PRO A 40 -14.80 -11.90 11.69
N ALA A 41 -14.16 -10.80 11.31
CA ALA A 41 -12.91 -10.84 10.54
C ALA A 41 -11.85 -11.72 11.25
N GLY A 42 -11.09 -12.49 10.48
CA GLY A 42 -10.14 -13.49 10.99
C GLY A 42 -10.74 -14.89 11.22
N THR A 43 -12.05 -15.08 11.02
CA THR A 43 -12.69 -16.40 11.10
C THR A 43 -12.35 -17.26 9.87
N ALA A 44 -12.03 -18.54 10.10
CA ALA A 44 -11.90 -19.57 9.08
C ALA A 44 -13.13 -20.50 9.06
N ILE A 45 -13.70 -20.73 7.89
CA ILE A 45 -14.81 -21.65 7.64
C ILE A 45 -14.22 -22.89 6.95
N GLN A 46 -14.00 -23.95 7.71
CA GLN A 46 -13.38 -25.19 7.23
C GLN A 46 -14.43 -26.14 6.67
N LEU A 47 -14.35 -26.44 5.37
CA LEU A 47 -15.27 -27.33 4.66
C LEU A 47 -14.76 -28.77 4.69
N ALA A 48 -15.67 -29.70 4.99
CA ALA A 48 -15.47 -31.12 4.74
C ALA A 48 -15.77 -31.48 3.27
N PRO A 49 -15.22 -32.59 2.74
CA PRO A 49 -15.62 -33.14 1.44
C PRO A 49 -17.14 -33.33 1.35
N GLY A 50 -17.71 -32.93 0.22
CA GLY A 50 -19.15 -32.96 0.00
C GLY A 50 -19.61 -32.01 -1.11
N THR A 51 -20.91 -32.05 -1.38
CA THR A 51 -21.57 -31.12 -2.30
C THR A 51 -22.39 -30.11 -1.49
N TYR A 52 -22.15 -28.83 -1.72
CA TYR A 52 -22.82 -27.70 -1.11
C TYR A 52 -23.68 -27.02 -2.19
N SER A 53 -24.99 -27.18 -2.09
CA SER A 53 -25.96 -26.72 -3.08
C SER A 53 -27.28 -26.32 -2.40
N ALA A 54 -28.23 -25.79 -3.17
CA ALA A 54 -29.56 -25.49 -2.66
C ALA A 54 -30.26 -26.76 -2.13
N ALA A 55 -30.01 -27.92 -2.76
CA ALA A 55 -30.52 -29.21 -2.30
C ALA A 55 -29.93 -29.65 -0.95
N THR A 56 -28.74 -29.17 -0.58
CA THR A 56 -28.11 -29.43 0.73
C THR A 56 -28.30 -28.28 1.72
N GLY A 57 -29.11 -27.27 1.38
CA GLY A 57 -29.52 -26.19 2.27
C GLY A 57 -28.82 -24.85 2.07
N GLU A 58 -27.91 -24.72 1.10
CA GLU A 58 -27.24 -23.43 0.84
C GLU A 58 -28.21 -22.38 0.29
N THR A 59 -27.98 -21.12 0.66
CA THR A 59 -28.67 -19.98 0.06
C THR A 59 -27.69 -19.17 -0.77
N PHE A 60 -27.98 -19.01 -2.06
CA PHE A 60 -27.12 -18.29 -3.00
C PHE A 60 -27.63 -16.86 -3.26
N PRO A 61 -26.75 -15.90 -3.59
CA PRO A 61 -25.30 -16.03 -3.62
C PRO A 61 -24.72 -16.16 -2.20
N ILE A 62 -23.71 -17.01 -2.02
CA ILE A 62 -22.98 -17.12 -0.76
C ILE A 62 -22.08 -15.88 -0.62
N LYS A 63 -22.42 -15.01 0.33
CA LYS A 63 -21.69 -13.75 0.58
C LYS A 63 -20.65 -13.97 1.66
N VAL A 64 -19.37 -13.91 1.30
CA VAL A 64 -18.27 -14.06 2.25
C VAL A 64 -17.92 -12.69 2.86
N PRO A 65 -18.08 -12.49 4.18
CA PRO A 65 -17.84 -11.21 4.83
C PRO A 65 -16.38 -10.79 4.81
N ALA A 66 -16.15 -9.51 5.10
CA ALA A 66 -14.82 -8.93 5.08
C ALA A 66 -13.88 -9.63 6.10
N GLY A 67 -12.68 -10.00 5.64
CA GLY A 67 -11.67 -10.66 6.47
C GLY A 67 -11.98 -12.13 6.84
N VAL A 68 -13.05 -12.73 6.34
CA VAL A 68 -13.40 -14.13 6.60
C VAL A 68 -12.82 -15.04 5.50
N THR A 69 -12.36 -16.22 5.88
CA THR A 69 -11.75 -17.20 4.95
C THR A 69 -12.63 -18.44 4.84
N VAL A 70 -13.04 -18.82 3.63
CA VAL A 70 -13.61 -20.13 3.32
C VAL A 70 -12.50 -21.05 2.85
N VAL A 71 -12.33 -22.19 3.53
CA VAL A 71 -11.20 -23.11 3.35
C VAL A 71 -11.72 -24.50 3.01
N GLY A 72 -11.39 -25.00 1.83
CA GLY A 72 -11.52 -26.40 1.45
C GLY A 72 -10.17 -27.11 1.45
N ASN A 73 -9.82 -27.76 0.34
CA ASN A 73 -8.55 -28.48 0.17
C ASN A 73 -7.68 -27.79 -0.89
N GLU A 74 -6.73 -26.98 -0.45
CA GLU A 74 -5.84 -26.24 -1.36
C GLU A 74 -4.87 -27.15 -2.11
N ALA A 75 -4.41 -28.22 -1.48
CA ALA A 75 -3.41 -29.12 -2.05
C ALA A 75 -3.90 -29.82 -3.33
N ASN A 76 -5.21 -30.07 -3.43
CA ASN A 76 -5.83 -30.70 -4.60
C ASN A 76 -6.78 -29.77 -5.37
N LYS A 77 -6.65 -28.46 -5.14
CA LYS A 77 -7.46 -27.40 -5.77
C LYS A 77 -8.98 -27.56 -5.60
N GLY A 78 -9.39 -28.09 -4.45
CA GLY A 78 -10.78 -28.27 -4.07
C GLY A 78 -11.46 -29.52 -4.59
N SER A 79 -10.70 -30.49 -5.11
CA SER A 79 -11.26 -31.79 -5.47
C SER A 79 -11.92 -32.46 -4.27
N GLY A 80 -13.16 -32.92 -4.45
CA GLY A 80 -14.00 -33.49 -3.40
C GLY A 80 -14.85 -32.48 -2.61
N ILE A 81 -14.70 -31.17 -2.85
CA ILE A 81 -15.48 -30.10 -2.22
C ILE A 81 -16.15 -29.28 -3.32
N LEU A 82 -17.37 -29.64 -3.68
CA LEU A 82 -18.13 -29.01 -4.76
C LEU A 82 -19.15 -28.01 -4.18
N VAL A 83 -19.09 -26.76 -4.60
CA VAL A 83 -20.15 -25.77 -4.38
C VAL A 83 -20.86 -25.53 -5.71
N SER A 84 -22.15 -25.87 -5.75
CA SER A 84 -22.96 -25.81 -6.97
C SER A 84 -24.26 -25.06 -6.71
N GLY A 85 -24.41 -23.91 -7.37
CA GLY A 85 -25.62 -23.11 -7.26
C GLY A 85 -25.45 -21.70 -7.78
N SER A 86 -26.55 -20.96 -7.77
CA SER A 86 -26.64 -19.61 -8.32
C SER A 86 -27.70 -18.82 -7.57
N GLY A 87 -27.46 -17.52 -7.39
CA GLY A 87 -28.44 -16.59 -6.86
C GLY A 87 -28.26 -15.20 -7.42
N ILE A 88 -29.30 -14.39 -7.32
CA ILE A 88 -29.31 -13.03 -7.89
C ILE A 88 -28.48 -12.10 -6.99
N PHE A 89 -27.44 -11.51 -7.57
CA PHE A 89 -26.65 -10.44 -6.98
C PHE A 89 -26.96 -9.10 -7.67
N PRO A 90 -27.50 -8.11 -6.96
CA PRO A 90 -27.67 -6.75 -7.49
C PRO A 90 -26.31 -6.04 -7.50
N SER A 91 -25.65 -6.02 -8.66
CA SER A 91 -24.39 -5.30 -8.81
C SER A 91 -24.63 -3.78 -8.81
N PRO A 92 -23.73 -2.97 -8.21
CA PRO A 92 -23.73 -1.52 -8.37
C PRO A 92 -23.19 -1.05 -9.73
N THR A 93 -22.34 -1.85 -10.38
CA THR A 93 -21.65 -1.47 -11.64
C THR A 93 -22.18 -2.21 -12.86
N PHE A 94 -23.02 -3.22 -12.63
CA PHE A 94 -23.79 -3.99 -13.60
C PHE A 94 -25.23 -4.15 -13.09
N ALA A 95 -26.15 -4.63 -13.93
CA ALA A 95 -27.48 -5.03 -13.47
C ALA A 95 -27.44 -6.32 -12.64
N ASN A 96 -28.59 -6.88 -12.28
CA ASN A 96 -28.70 -8.19 -11.62
C ASN A 96 -27.88 -9.27 -12.33
N GLN A 97 -27.04 -9.98 -11.57
CA GLN A 97 -26.18 -11.07 -12.05
C GLN A 97 -26.48 -12.38 -11.32
N ASN A 98 -26.30 -13.51 -12.00
CA ASN A 98 -26.43 -14.84 -11.43
C ASN A 98 -25.08 -15.31 -10.91
N VAL A 99 -24.94 -15.46 -9.59
CA VAL A 99 -23.63 -15.61 -8.92
C VAL A 99 -23.68 -16.73 -7.88
N THR A 100 -22.61 -17.54 -7.79
CA THR A 100 -22.45 -18.52 -6.70
C THR A 100 -21.87 -17.86 -5.45
N PHE A 101 -20.75 -17.16 -5.56
CA PHE A 101 -20.07 -16.46 -4.46
C PHE A 101 -19.93 -14.96 -4.71
N GLN A 102 -20.14 -14.15 -3.66
CA GLN A 102 -19.71 -12.75 -3.64
C GLN A 102 -18.73 -12.53 -2.50
N LEU A 103 -17.58 -11.91 -2.80
CA LEU A 103 -16.49 -11.73 -1.82
C LEU A 103 -16.29 -10.27 -1.45
N ALA A 104 -16.30 -9.98 -0.14
CA ALA A 104 -16.02 -8.66 0.40
C ALA A 104 -14.50 -8.39 0.58
N ASN A 105 -14.16 -7.22 1.13
CA ASN A 105 -12.75 -6.81 1.34
C ASN A 105 -11.99 -7.78 2.24
N ASN A 106 -10.78 -8.16 1.84
CA ASN A 106 -9.92 -9.11 2.56
C ASN A 106 -10.57 -10.48 2.81
N ALA A 107 -11.72 -10.79 2.17
CA ALA A 107 -12.31 -12.12 2.21
C ALA A 107 -11.43 -13.09 1.43
N GLN A 108 -11.49 -14.38 1.76
CA GLN A 108 -10.67 -15.39 1.09
C GLN A 108 -11.50 -16.62 0.74
N LEU A 109 -11.29 -17.15 -0.47
CA LEU A 109 -11.84 -18.42 -0.93
C LEU A 109 -10.69 -19.31 -1.39
N LYS A 110 -10.51 -20.46 -0.71
CA LYS A 110 -9.36 -21.32 -0.93
C LYS A 110 -9.73 -22.79 -1.04
N GLY A 111 -9.22 -23.47 -2.06
CA GLY A 111 -9.34 -24.94 -2.13
C GLY A 111 -10.77 -25.44 -2.36
N VAL A 112 -11.57 -24.78 -3.19
CA VAL A 112 -12.97 -25.15 -3.46
C VAL A 112 -13.22 -25.38 -4.95
N THR A 113 -14.01 -26.39 -5.31
CA THR A 113 -14.56 -26.55 -6.66
C THR A 113 -15.89 -25.83 -6.78
N VAL A 114 -16.07 -24.97 -7.77
CA VAL A 114 -17.27 -24.14 -7.95
C VAL A 114 -17.87 -24.34 -9.33
N THR A 115 -19.19 -24.54 -9.38
CA THR A 115 -19.97 -24.65 -10.63
C THR A 115 -21.23 -23.79 -10.56
N ASN A 116 -21.47 -23.04 -11.65
CA ASN A 116 -22.71 -22.28 -11.85
C ASN A 116 -23.33 -22.60 -13.21
N SER A 117 -24.27 -23.55 -13.22
CA SER A 117 -24.94 -24.04 -14.43
C SER A 117 -26.09 -23.15 -14.93
N GLU A 118 -26.42 -22.09 -14.20
CA GLU A 118 -27.50 -21.15 -14.54
C GLU A 118 -27.13 -20.28 -15.75
N ILE A 119 -28.09 -19.85 -16.56
CA ILE A 119 -27.81 -18.95 -17.69
C ILE A 119 -27.11 -17.68 -17.18
N ARG A 120 -25.99 -17.31 -17.83
CA ARG A 120 -25.11 -16.21 -17.41
C ARG A 120 -24.56 -16.36 -15.98
N GLY A 121 -24.51 -17.59 -15.47
CA GLY A 121 -24.02 -17.94 -14.15
C GLY A 121 -22.51 -17.79 -14.02
N THR A 122 -22.11 -16.91 -13.10
CA THR A 122 -20.73 -16.65 -12.70
C THR A 122 -20.41 -17.43 -11.41
N GLY A 123 -19.23 -18.06 -11.34
CA GLY A 123 -18.78 -18.72 -10.12
C GLY A 123 -18.58 -17.72 -8.97
N VAL A 124 -17.62 -16.80 -9.13
CA VAL A 124 -17.29 -15.78 -8.11
C VAL A 124 -17.42 -14.38 -8.69
N TRP A 125 -18.17 -13.51 -8.01
CA TRP A 125 -18.28 -12.10 -8.31
C TRP A 125 -17.48 -11.26 -7.31
N VAL A 126 -16.62 -10.38 -7.83
CA VAL A 126 -15.82 -9.43 -7.05
C VAL A 126 -16.20 -8.01 -7.46
N GLU A 127 -16.83 -7.29 -6.54
CA GLU A 127 -17.40 -5.97 -6.77
C GLU A 127 -16.68 -4.93 -5.91
N SER A 128 -15.82 -4.11 -6.53
CA SER A 128 -15.10 -3.02 -5.85
C SER A 128 -14.43 -3.45 -4.53
N SER A 129 -13.93 -4.70 -4.50
CA SER A 129 -13.32 -5.32 -3.32
C SER A 129 -11.97 -5.99 -3.63
N ASN A 130 -11.22 -6.34 -2.58
CA ASN A 130 -9.85 -6.88 -2.65
C ASN A 130 -9.68 -8.30 -2.02
N PRO A 131 -10.44 -9.32 -2.43
CA PRO A 131 -10.34 -10.66 -1.85
C PRO A 131 -9.13 -11.45 -2.37
N THR A 132 -8.80 -12.54 -1.68
CA THR A 132 -7.87 -13.58 -2.16
C THR A 132 -8.64 -14.81 -2.63
N ILE A 133 -8.46 -15.21 -3.88
CA ILE A 133 -9.04 -16.40 -4.49
C ILE A 133 -7.88 -17.32 -4.85
N ALA A 134 -7.65 -18.38 -4.07
CA ALA A 134 -6.45 -19.19 -4.21
C ALA A 134 -6.74 -20.68 -4.34
N ASN A 135 -6.05 -21.36 -5.26
CA ASN A 135 -6.08 -22.82 -5.37
C ASN A 135 -7.51 -23.40 -5.48
N ASN A 136 -8.40 -22.77 -6.25
CA ASN A 136 -9.75 -23.26 -6.51
C ASN A 136 -9.87 -23.88 -7.90
N THR A 137 -10.96 -24.62 -8.13
CA THR A 137 -11.34 -25.11 -9.46
C THR A 137 -12.71 -24.52 -9.85
N PHE A 138 -12.75 -23.70 -10.90
CA PHE A 138 -13.99 -23.15 -11.47
C PHE A 138 -14.33 -23.94 -12.73
N THR A 139 -15.42 -24.71 -12.69
CA THR A 139 -15.76 -25.60 -13.79
C THR A 139 -17.22 -25.58 -14.16
N ASN A 140 -17.52 -25.75 -15.44
CA ASN A 140 -18.87 -25.83 -15.99
C ASN A 140 -19.75 -24.62 -15.62
N CYS A 141 -19.15 -23.44 -15.43
CA CYS A 141 -19.89 -22.20 -15.28
C CYS A 141 -20.41 -21.76 -16.66
N LYS A 142 -21.70 -21.41 -16.77
CA LYS A 142 -22.29 -20.96 -18.05
C LYS A 142 -21.82 -19.57 -18.50
N ARG A 143 -21.04 -18.87 -17.67
CA ARG A 143 -20.39 -17.63 -18.06
C ARG A 143 -18.90 -17.67 -17.76
N GLU A 144 -18.47 -17.21 -16.59
CA GLU A 144 -17.07 -17.26 -16.18
C GLU A 144 -16.87 -17.78 -14.77
N GLY A 145 -15.65 -18.26 -14.50
CA GLY A 145 -15.29 -18.74 -13.17
C GLY A 145 -15.20 -17.62 -12.16
N VAL A 146 -14.49 -16.55 -12.50
CA VAL A 146 -14.37 -15.33 -11.67
C VAL A 146 -14.60 -14.09 -12.54
N PHE A 147 -15.43 -13.18 -12.04
CA PHE A 147 -15.68 -11.87 -12.65
C PHE A 147 -15.31 -10.75 -11.65
N ALA A 148 -14.33 -9.91 -12.02
CA ALA A 148 -13.92 -8.76 -11.23
C ALA A 148 -14.33 -7.45 -11.91
N THR A 149 -14.93 -6.55 -11.13
CA THR A 149 -15.48 -5.31 -11.66
C THR A 149 -15.51 -4.13 -10.67
N GLY A 150 -16.02 -2.98 -11.12
CA GLY A 150 -15.95 -1.71 -10.42
C GLY A 150 -14.50 -1.25 -10.22
N THR A 151 -14.08 -1.10 -8.98
CA THR A 151 -12.68 -0.80 -8.60
C THR A 151 -11.97 -2.02 -7.98
N ALA A 152 -12.49 -3.23 -8.20
CA ALA A 152 -11.97 -4.44 -7.57
C ALA A 152 -10.49 -4.67 -7.83
N SER A 153 -9.79 -5.23 -6.85
CA SER A 153 -8.35 -5.50 -6.92
C SER A 153 -8.00 -6.82 -6.21
N PRO A 154 -8.52 -7.96 -6.69
CA PRO A 154 -8.30 -9.26 -6.06
C PRO A 154 -6.87 -9.78 -6.28
N LEU A 155 -6.44 -10.70 -5.41
CA LEU A 155 -5.35 -11.63 -5.69
C LEU A 155 -5.97 -12.96 -6.13
N VAL A 156 -5.81 -13.33 -7.40
CA VAL A 156 -6.31 -14.58 -7.97
C VAL A 156 -5.11 -15.44 -8.35
N ILE A 157 -4.82 -16.45 -7.51
CA ILE A 157 -3.57 -17.21 -7.61
C ILE A 157 -3.77 -18.73 -7.64
N GLY A 158 -3.12 -19.42 -8.56
CA GLY A 158 -3.06 -20.88 -8.55
C GLY A 158 -4.39 -21.59 -8.84
N ASN A 159 -5.40 -20.89 -9.38
CA ASN A 159 -6.72 -21.47 -9.67
C ASN A 159 -6.75 -22.18 -11.02
N VAL A 160 -7.71 -23.09 -11.20
CA VAL A 160 -8.02 -23.75 -12.47
C VAL A 160 -9.39 -23.29 -12.93
N ALA A 161 -9.50 -22.80 -14.15
CA ALA A 161 -10.76 -22.51 -14.83
C ALA A 161 -10.89 -23.41 -16.05
N ILE A 162 -11.89 -24.30 -16.06
CA ILE A 162 -12.02 -25.34 -17.08
C ILE A 162 -13.46 -25.55 -17.53
N GLN A 163 -13.71 -25.62 -18.84
CA GLN A 163 -15.06 -25.86 -19.41
C GLN A 163 -16.09 -24.79 -19.06
N ASN A 164 -15.65 -23.56 -18.80
CA ASN A 164 -16.54 -22.42 -18.62
C ASN A 164 -16.95 -21.84 -19.98
N ALA A 165 -18.24 -21.57 -20.18
CA ALA A 165 -18.78 -21.33 -21.51
C ALA A 165 -18.33 -20.00 -22.15
N ALA A 166 -18.19 -18.91 -21.37
CA ALA A 166 -17.77 -17.61 -21.90
C ALA A 166 -16.27 -17.36 -21.68
N SER A 167 -15.80 -17.36 -20.42
CA SER A 167 -14.37 -17.20 -20.15
C SER A 167 -13.91 -17.95 -18.90
N GLY A 168 -12.60 -18.20 -18.78
CA GLY A 168 -12.02 -18.62 -17.51
C GLY A 168 -12.20 -17.52 -16.47
N PHE A 169 -11.66 -16.34 -16.78
CA PHE A 169 -11.71 -15.16 -15.93
C PHE A 169 -12.06 -13.89 -16.72
N SER A 170 -12.80 -12.97 -16.09
CA SER A 170 -13.17 -11.68 -16.67
C SER A 170 -12.87 -10.50 -15.74
N ILE A 171 -12.28 -9.43 -16.28
CA ILE A 171 -11.81 -8.26 -15.55
C ILE A 171 -12.26 -7.00 -16.28
N THR A 172 -13.09 -6.17 -15.67
CA THR A 172 -13.78 -5.05 -16.35
C THR A 172 -13.80 -3.78 -15.53
N ARG A 173 -14.43 -2.71 -16.05
CA ARG A 173 -14.50 -1.38 -15.42
C ARG A 173 -13.11 -0.85 -15.08
N ASN A 174 -12.88 -0.42 -13.85
CA ASN A 174 -11.59 0.07 -13.35
C ASN A 174 -10.88 -1.00 -12.51
N SER A 175 -11.21 -2.27 -12.71
CA SER A 175 -10.64 -3.36 -11.92
C SER A 175 -9.17 -3.57 -12.24
N LYS A 176 -8.46 -3.97 -11.20
CA LYS A 176 -7.04 -4.23 -11.12
C LYS A 176 -6.84 -5.62 -10.52
N GLY A 177 -5.75 -5.80 -9.80
CA GLY A 177 -5.45 -7.04 -9.08
C GLY A 177 -4.39 -7.87 -9.79
N GLU A 178 -3.94 -8.91 -9.10
CA GLU A 178 -2.91 -9.83 -9.57
C GLU A 178 -3.57 -11.16 -9.92
N TRP A 179 -3.38 -11.60 -11.16
CA TRP A 179 -3.89 -12.85 -11.69
C TRP A 179 -2.70 -13.71 -12.07
N ARG A 180 -2.31 -14.60 -11.15
CA ARG A 180 -1.04 -15.30 -11.25
C ARG A 180 -1.12 -16.81 -11.15
N GLN A 181 -0.30 -17.51 -11.94
CA GLN A 181 -0.16 -18.97 -11.84
C GLN A 181 -1.49 -19.72 -12.02
N ASN A 182 -2.46 -19.13 -12.71
CA ASN A 182 -3.74 -19.77 -12.96
C ASN A 182 -3.69 -20.59 -14.25
N VAL A 183 -4.55 -21.59 -14.34
CA VAL A 183 -4.72 -22.43 -15.51
C VAL A 183 -6.10 -22.17 -16.12
N CYS A 184 -6.16 -21.80 -17.40
CA CYS A 184 -7.41 -21.63 -18.13
C CYS A 184 -7.44 -22.58 -19.33
N ARG A 185 -8.39 -23.52 -19.36
CA ARG A 185 -8.51 -24.50 -20.44
C ARG A 185 -9.94 -24.76 -20.89
N GLN A 186 -10.12 -25.04 -22.18
CA GLN A 186 -11.43 -25.43 -22.73
C GLN A 186 -12.54 -24.42 -22.42
N THR A 187 -12.20 -23.12 -22.45
CA THR A 187 -13.17 -22.03 -22.27
C THR A 187 -13.36 -21.26 -23.57
N GLY A 188 -14.36 -20.38 -23.64
CA GLY A 188 -14.45 -19.40 -24.74
C GLY A 188 -13.19 -18.54 -24.79
N PHE A 189 -13.00 -17.67 -23.81
CA PHE A 189 -11.75 -16.91 -23.63
C PHE A 189 -11.03 -17.38 -22.37
N GLY A 190 -9.73 -17.64 -22.43
CA GLY A 190 -8.97 -17.94 -21.21
C GLY A 190 -9.11 -16.80 -20.19
N ILE A 191 -8.71 -15.59 -20.59
CA ILE A 191 -8.87 -14.35 -19.79
C ILE A 191 -9.43 -13.24 -20.67
N ALA A 192 -10.48 -12.55 -20.19
CA ALA A 192 -11.04 -11.36 -20.82
C ALA A 192 -10.78 -10.11 -19.98
N VAL A 193 -10.22 -9.07 -20.59
CA VAL A 193 -9.95 -7.76 -19.96
C VAL A 193 -10.61 -6.65 -20.76
N GLY A 194 -11.31 -5.75 -20.09
CA GLY A 194 -12.00 -4.67 -20.79
C GLY A 194 -12.21 -3.39 -19.98
N ASP A 195 -12.90 -2.45 -20.63
CA ASP A 195 -13.13 -1.07 -20.16
C ASP A 195 -11.81 -0.34 -19.88
N SER A 196 -11.55 0.04 -18.63
CA SER A 196 -10.34 0.75 -18.17
C SER A 196 -9.53 -0.12 -17.21
N ALA A 197 -9.74 -1.43 -17.25
CA ALA A 197 -9.09 -2.36 -16.33
C ALA A 197 -7.58 -2.42 -16.58
N ALA A 198 -6.81 -2.61 -15.50
CA ALA A 198 -5.36 -2.67 -15.54
C ALA A 198 -4.80 -3.79 -14.63
N PRO A 199 -5.15 -5.07 -14.88
CA PRO A 199 -4.63 -6.18 -14.08
C PRO A 199 -3.19 -6.55 -14.45
N LEU A 200 -2.47 -7.14 -13.50
CA LEU A 200 -1.26 -7.91 -13.77
C LEU A 200 -1.65 -9.37 -14.07
N LEU A 201 -1.36 -9.84 -15.28
CA LEU A 201 -1.49 -11.23 -15.68
C LEU A 201 -0.09 -11.85 -15.71
N ALA A 202 0.25 -12.68 -14.73
CA ALA A 202 1.60 -13.23 -14.63
C ALA A 202 1.67 -14.75 -14.46
N GLU A 203 2.56 -15.43 -15.18
CA GLU A 203 2.82 -16.87 -15.02
C GLU A 203 1.58 -17.76 -15.23
N ASN A 204 0.56 -17.32 -15.98
CA ASN A 204 -0.63 -18.12 -16.23
C ASN A 204 -0.40 -19.13 -17.37
N GLN A 205 -1.05 -20.29 -17.29
CA GLN A 205 -1.10 -21.30 -18.34
C GLN A 205 -2.47 -21.26 -19.02
N ILE A 206 -2.50 -20.82 -20.28
CA ILE A 206 -3.74 -20.56 -21.03
C ILE A 206 -3.70 -21.40 -22.30
N SER A 207 -4.49 -22.47 -22.33
CA SER A 207 -4.45 -23.40 -23.45
C SER A 207 -5.79 -24.01 -23.82
N GLU A 208 -5.95 -24.44 -25.07
CA GLU A 208 -7.16 -25.14 -25.54
C GLU A 208 -8.44 -24.32 -25.36
N ASN A 209 -8.35 -22.99 -25.35
CA ASN A 209 -9.52 -22.11 -25.33
C ASN A 209 -9.86 -21.70 -26.77
N ARG A 210 -11.03 -21.10 -26.99
CA ARG A 210 -11.35 -20.49 -28.29
C ARG A 210 -10.32 -19.41 -28.61
N ALA A 211 -10.15 -18.44 -27.72
CA ALA A 211 -9.02 -17.51 -27.71
C ALA A 211 -8.34 -17.49 -26.33
N GLY A 212 -7.04 -17.21 -26.30
CA GLY A 212 -6.26 -17.21 -25.06
C GLY A 212 -6.60 -16.01 -24.17
N ILE A 213 -6.15 -14.82 -24.54
CA ILE A 213 -6.41 -13.56 -23.84
C ILE A 213 -7.08 -12.57 -24.79
N VAL A 214 -8.15 -11.92 -24.35
CA VAL A 214 -8.84 -10.86 -25.10
C VAL A 214 -8.79 -9.57 -24.30
N ILE A 215 -8.28 -8.49 -24.90
CA ILE A 215 -8.09 -7.18 -24.29
C ILE A 215 -8.77 -6.13 -25.17
N ASN A 216 -9.73 -5.37 -24.62
CA ASN A 216 -10.50 -4.39 -25.38
C ASN A 216 -10.63 -3.02 -24.68
N LYS A 217 -11.30 -2.09 -25.36
CA LYS A 217 -11.58 -0.72 -24.91
C LYS A 217 -10.32 0.08 -24.58
N GLN A 218 -10.16 0.61 -23.36
CA GLN A 218 -9.04 1.43 -22.92
C GLN A 218 -8.17 0.70 -21.89
N SER A 219 -8.29 -0.62 -21.82
CA SER A 219 -7.63 -1.42 -20.79
C SER A 219 -6.11 -1.47 -21.00
N LYS A 220 -5.39 -1.60 -19.88
CA LYS A 220 -3.94 -1.51 -19.78
C LYS A 220 -3.37 -2.68 -18.99
N ALA A 221 -3.73 -3.90 -19.38
CA ALA A 221 -3.24 -5.10 -18.72
C ALA A 221 -1.71 -5.24 -18.90
N VAL A 222 -1.04 -5.79 -17.89
CA VAL A 222 0.39 -6.09 -17.93
C VAL A 222 0.56 -7.60 -18.03
N LEU A 223 1.25 -8.08 -19.06
CA LEU A 223 1.44 -9.52 -19.30
C LEU A 223 2.89 -9.91 -19.03
N ARG A 224 3.12 -10.82 -18.08
CA ARG A 224 4.47 -11.31 -17.74
C ARG A 224 4.55 -12.83 -17.63
N GLY A 225 5.46 -13.48 -18.34
CA GLY A 225 5.75 -14.90 -18.13
C GLY A 225 4.59 -15.86 -18.40
N ASN A 226 3.56 -15.45 -19.14
CA ASN A 226 2.40 -16.32 -19.41
C ASN A 226 2.73 -17.31 -20.53
N VAL A 227 2.17 -18.52 -20.45
CA VAL A 227 2.24 -19.54 -21.51
C VAL A 227 0.87 -19.64 -22.16
N ILE A 228 0.77 -19.21 -23.42
CA ILE A 228 -0.47 -19.07 -24.19
C ILE A 228 -0.37 -19.94 -25.43
N GLN A 229 -0.98 -21.12 -25.38
CA GLN A 229 -0.71 -22.15 -26.38
C GLN A 229 -1.92 -22.98 -26.78
N ASN A 230 -1.91 -23.58 -27.97
CA ASN A 230 -2.94 -24.53 -28.40
C ASN A 230 -4.38 -23.97 -28.32
N ASN A 231 -4.56 -22.65 -28.38
CA ASN A 231 -5.89 -22.05 -28.46
C ASN A 231 -6.40 -22.18 -29.91
N THR A 232 -7.70 -22.43 -30.10
CA THR A 232 -8.23 -22.82 -31.42
C THR A 232 -8.25 -21.67 -32.42
N GLU A 233 -8.35 -20.42 -31.95
CA GLU A 233 -8.27 -19.21 -32.77
C GLU A 233 -6.95 -18.47 -32.49
N THR A 234 -6.95 -17.48 -31.59
CA THR A 234 -5.81 -16.58 -31.38
C THR A 234 -5.29 -16.65 -29.95
N GLY A 235 -3.97 -16.49 -29.79
CA GLY A 235 -3.31 -16.39 -28.48
C GLY A 235 -3.70 -15.13 -27.71
N LEU A 236 -3.37 -13.95 -28.23
CA LEU A 236 -3.78 -12.65 -27.70
C LEU A 236 -4.52 -11.81 -28.75
N VAL A 237 -5.70 -11.32 -28.40
CA VAL A 237 -6.49 -10.39 -29.22
C VAL A 237 -6.56 -9.04 -28.53
N VAL A 238 -6.14 -7.97 -29.21
CA VAL A 238 -6.18 -6.58 -28.70
C VAL A 238 -7.04 -5.74 -29.62
N THR A 239 -8.03 -5.03 -29.09
CA THR A 239 -9.02 -4.28 -29.90
C THR A 239 -9.30 -2.89 -29.35
N GLU A 240 -9.93 -2.07 -30.19
CA GLU A 240 -10.29 -0.67 -29.89
C GLU A 240 -9.08 0.22 -29.59
N THR A 241 -8.96 0.71 -28.36
CA THR A 241 -7.88 1.60 -27.90
C THR A 241 -7.03 0.97 -26.80
N ALA A 242 -7.09 -0.35 -26.66
CA ALA A 242 -6.42 -1.05 -25.59
C ALA A 242 -4.91 -0.98 -25.81
N LEU A 243 -4.16 -0.84 -24.72
CA LEU A 243 -2.71 -0.72 -24.77
C LEU A 243 -2.10 -1.63 -23.69
N PRO A 244 -2.09 -2.95 -23.93
CA PRO A 244 -1.43 -3.86 -23.01
C PRO A 244 0.08 -3.65 -23.02
N ASP A 245 0.69 -3.86 -21.86
CA ASP A 245 2.13 -3.90 -21.70
C ASP A 245 2.64 -5.33 -21.93
N LEU A 246 3.25 -5.54 -23.09
CA LEU A 246 3.90 -6.79 -23.51
C LEU A 246 5.42 -6.76 -23.26
N GLY A 247 5.90 -5.90 -22.36
CA GLY A 247 7.31 -5.77 -22.01
C GLY A 247 7.97 -4.54 -22.64
N ASN A 248 9.10 -4.13 -22.05
CA ASN A 248 9.98 -3.07 -22.53
C ASN A 248 11.46 -3.44 -22.31
N SER A 249 12.38 -2.57 -22.69
CA SER A 249 13.84 -2.82 -22.60
C SER A 249 14.36 -3.03 -21.17
N GLN A 250 13.67 -2.52 -20.15
CA GLN A 250 14.02 -2.67 -18.74
C GLN A 250 13.27 -3.84 -18.07
N ALA A 251 12.11 -4.20 -18.59
CA ALA A 251 11.24 -5.25 -18.06
C ALA A 251 10.65 -6.08 -19.22
N PRO A 252 11.38 -7.10 -19.71
CA PRO A 252 10.89 -7.94 -20.80
C PRO A 252 9.62 -8.70 -20.39
N GLY A 253 8.77 -8.97 -21.37
CA GLY A 253 7.48 -9.62 -21.18
C GLY A 253 7.61 -11.09 -20.78
N GLY A 254 8.52 -11.83 -21.39
CA GLY A 254 8.75 -13.26 -21.10
C GLY A 254 7.55 -14.16 -21.41
N ASN A 255 6.55 -13.68 -22.15
CA ASN A 255 5.39 -14.47 -22.51
C ASN A 255 5.73 -15.41 -23.67
N ILE A 256 5.13 -16.61 -23.66
CA ILE A 256 5.31 -17.62 -24.70
C ILE A 256 3.98 -17.82 -25.41
N PHE A 257 3.94 -17.50 -26.70
CA PHE A 257 2.82 -17.77 -27.59
C PHE A 257 3.22 -18.89 -28.53
N ARG A 258 2.50 -20.01 -28.56
CA ARG A 258 2.86 -21.10 -29.49
C ARG A 258 1.67 -21.95 -29.88
N GLN A 259 1.70 -22.47 -31.11
CA GLN A 259 0.69 -23.43 -31.59
C GLN A 259 -0.76 -22.94 -31.43
N ASN A 260 -0.99 -21.63 -31.39
CA ASN A 260 -2.33 -21.06 -31.48
C ASN A 260 -2.82 -21.18 -32.93
N GLY A 261 -4.13 -21.30 -33.15
CA GLY A 261 -4.73 -21.58 -34.45
C GLY A 261 -4.32 -20.60 -35.55
N GLN A 262 -4.99 -19.46 -35.59
CA GLN A 262 -4.81 -18.42 -36.62
C GLN A 262 -3.59 -17.54 -36.31
N PHE A 263 -3.56 -16.91 -35.13
CA PHE A 263 -2.53 -15.94 -34.75
C PHE A 263 -2.03 -16.18 -33.32
N ASP A 264 -0.76 -15.90 -33.07
CA ASP A 264 -0.22 -15.76 -31.73
C ASP A 264 -0.66 -14.43 -31.12
N ILE A 265 -0.54 -13.34 -31.87
CA ILE A 265 -1.08 -12.03 -31.50
C ILE A 265 -1.82 -11.39 -32.67
N GLN A 266 -3.02 -10.91 -32.39
CA GLN A 266 -3.83 -10.09 -33.27
C GLN A 266 -4.05 -8.71 -32.64
N ASN A 267 -3.39 -7.68 -33.19
CA ASN A 267 -3.62 -6.29 -32.87
C ASN A 267 -4.64 -5.67 -33.85
N GLY A 268 -5.89 -5.54 -33.41
CA GLY A 268 -6.96 -4.84 -34.10
C GLY A 268 -7.10 -3.36 -33.71
N THR A 269 -6.13 -2.77 -33.01
CA THR A 269 -6.13 -1.35 -32.66
C THR A 269 -5.49 -0.49 -33.76
N ARG A 270 -5.63 0.84 -33.64
CA ARG A 270 -4.88 1.80 -34.48
C ARG A 270 -3.49 2.12 -33.95
N LEU A 271 -3.12 1.58 -32.78
CA LEU A 271 -1.84 1.82 -32.12
C LEU A 271 -0.86 0.72 -32.47
N THR A 272 0.42 1.07 -32.58
CA THR A 272 1.49 0.05 -32.63
C THR A 272 1.74 -0.47 -31.22
N LEU A 273 1.57 -1.79 -31.04
CA LEU A 273 1.96 -2.42 -29.79
C LEU A 273 3.46 -2.69 -29.78
N ILE A 274 4.10 -2.55 -28.63
CA ILE A 274 5.51 -2.90 -28.44
C ILE A 274 5.55 -4.20 -27.66
N SER A 275 6.23 -5.20 -28.20
CA SER A 275 6.52 -6.47 -27.54
C SER A 275 8.02 -6.59 -27.37
N VAL A 276 8.48 -6.68 -26.12
CA VAL A 276 9.90 -6.88 -25.82
C VAL A 276 10.12 -8.16 -25.05
N GLY A 277 11.01 -9.03 -25.54
CA GLY A 277 11.43 -10.24 -24.84
C GLY A 277 10.34 -11.30 -24.68
N ASN A 278 9.45 -11.44 -25.67
CA ASN A 278 8.46 -12.52 -25.74
C ASN A 278 8.86 -13.57 -26.78
N GLN A 279 8.40 -14.80 -26.60
CA GLN A 279 8.51 -15.84 -27.62
C GLN A 279 7.24 -15.85 -28.48
N ILE A 280 7.37 -15.47 -29.75
CA ILE A 280 6.26 -15.26 -30.69
C ILE A 280 6.72 -15.72 -32.06
N ASP A 281 5.87 -16.47 -32.79
CA ASP A 281 6.09 -16.71 -34.21
C ASP A 281 5.70 -15.45 -35.01
N PRO A 282 6.64 -14.74 -35.66
CA PRO A 282 6.34 -13.51 -36.40
C PRO A 282 5.36 -13.73 -37.57
N THR A 283 5.29 -14.95 -38.11
CA THR A 283 4.33 -15.29 -39.19
C THR A 283 2.89 -15.39 -38.68
N LYS A 284 2.72 -15.53 -37.35
CA LYS A 284 1.44 -15.59 -36.67
C LYS A 284 1.09 -14.27 -35.98
N VAL A 285 1.65 -13.15 -36.43
CA VAL A 285 1.27 -11.82 -35.95
C VAL A 285 0.40 -11.11 -36.98
N GLN A 286 -0.75 -10.59 -36.53
CA GLN A 286 -1.62 -9.74 -37.32
C GLN A 286 -1.70 -8.33 -36.70
N GLY A 287 -1.58 -7.30 -37.52
CA GLY A 287 -1.66 -5.90 -37.09
C GLY A 287 -0.31 -5.27 -36.74
N ALA A 288 -0.32 -3.99 -36.38
CA ALA A 288 0.90 -3.22 -36.11
C ALA A 288 1.52 -3.61 -34.77
N ILE A 289 2.59 -4.41 -34.78
CA ILE A 289 3.34 -4.80 -33.57
C ILE A 289 4.83 -4.68 -33.86
N ASP A 290 5.54 -3.98 -32.99
CA ASP A 290 6.99 -3.92 -32.98
C ASP A 290 7.54 -5.03 -32.07
N LEU A 291 8.32 -5.95 -32.66
CA LEU A 291 8.88 -7.12 -31.98
C LEU A 291 10.36 -6.87 -31.71
N VAL A 292 10.72 -6.61 -30.45
CA VAL A 292 12.09 -6.27 -30.05
C VAL A 292 12.67 -7.38 -29.17
N GLY A 293 13.71 -8.06 -29.66
CA GLY A 293 14.35 -9.15 -28.91
C GLY A 293 13.43 -10.36 -28.70
N ASN A 294 12.53 -10.61 -29.66
CA ASN A 294 11.64 -11.77 -29.64
C ASN A 294 12.31 -12.99 -30.26
N GLU A 295 12.02 -14.17 -29.70
CA GLU A 295 12.49 -15.46 -30.22
C GLU A 295 11.32 -16.30 -30.73
N ILE A 296 11.59 -17.20 -31.68
CA ILE A 296 10.58 -18.17 -32.11
C ILE A 296 10.45 -19.23 -31.01
N PRO A 297 9.23 -19.55 -30.55
CA PRO A 297 9.02 -20.52 -29.47
C PRO A 297 9.53 -21.91 -29.84
N ALA A 298 10.34 -22.51 -28.97
CA ALA A 298 10.75 -23.91 -29.11
C ALA A 298 9.55 -24.87 -28.94
N PRO A 299 9.58 -26.05 -29.57
CA PRO A 299 8.57 -27.09 -29.35
C PRO A 299 8.36 -27.36 -27.86
N ALA A 300 7.13 -27.61 -27.45
CA ALA A 300 6.87 -28.05 -26.08
C ALA A 300 7.73 -29.28 -25.76
N PRO A 301 8.39 -29.33 -24.59
CA PRO A 301 9.11 -30.53 -24.21
C PRO A 301 8.13 -31.70 -24.23
N THR A 302 8.43 -32.72 -25.05
CA THR A 302 7.64 -33.94 -25.11
C THR A 302 7.55 -34.50 -23.69
N PRO A 303 6.35 -34.74 -23.13
CA PRO A 303 6.25 -35.35 -21.82
C PRO A 303 6.95 -36.70 -21.88
N ALA A 304 8.03 -36.86 -21.09
CA ALA A 304 8.66 -38.15 -20.92
C ALA A 304 7.58 -39.13 -20.40
N PRO A 305 7.50 -40.37 -20.93
CA PRO A 305 6.52 -41.34 -20.48
C PRO A 305 6.64 -41.52 -18.96
N THR A 306 5.52 -41.36 -18.27
CA THR A 306 5.44 -41.56 -16.81
C THR A 306 5.86 -43.00 -16.50
N PRO A 307 6.93 -43.24 -15.72
CA PRO A 307 7.28 -44.59 -15.29
C PRO A 307 6.16 -45.16 -14.41
N ALA A 308 5.78 -46.42 -14.66
CA ALA A 308 4.87 -47.16 -13.80
C ALA A 308 5.42 -47.20 -12.34
N PRO A 309 4.56 -47.13 -11.31
CA PRO A 309 5.00 -47.07 -9.93
C PRO A 309 5.66 -48.40 -9.55
N THR A 310 6.98 -48.40 -9.49
CA THR A 310 7.76 -49.51 -8.93
C THR A 310 8.02 -49.18 -7.45
N ALA A 311 7.82 -50.16 -6.56
CA ALA A 311 8.00 -49.99 -5.13
C ALA A 311 9.40 -49.45 -4.79
N THR A 312 9.45 -48.34 -4.06
CA THR A 312 10.68 -47.68 -3.60
C THR A 312 11.46 -48.59 -2.65
N PRO A 313 12.72 -48.97 -2.95
CA PRO A 313 13.62 -49.55 -1.96
C PRO A 313 14.07 -48.47 -0.96
N ALA A 314 14.30 -48.86 0.29
CA ALA A 314 14.77 -47.99 1.37
C ALA A 314 16.08 -47.24 1.00
N PRO A 315 16.26 -45.99 1.44
CA PRO A 315 17.42 -45.20 1.06
C PRO A 315 18.68 -45.68 1.79
N THR A 316 19.65 -46.19 1.04
CA THR A 316 21.04 -46.31 1.45
C THR A 316 21.76 -44.96 1.29
N SER A 317 22.51 -44.56 2.32
CA SER A 317 23.27 -43.31 2.38
C SER A 317 24.36 -43.24 1.30
N THR A 318 24.29 -42.22 0.45
CA THR A 318 25.38 -41.85 -0.48
C THR A 318 26.39 -40.96 0.25
N PRO A 319 27.72 -41.16 0.12
CA PRO A 319 28.74 -40.40 0.84
C PRO A 319 28.80 -38.92 0.40
N ALA A 320 29.14 -38.07 1.36
CA ALA A 320 29.27 -36.62 1.21
C ALA A 320 30.34 -36.21 0.19
N PRO A 321 30.15 -35.11 -0.57
CA PRO A 321 31.20 -34.53 -1.40
C PRO A 321 32.28 -33.89 -0.52
N THR A 322 33.54 -34.16 -0.88
CA THR A 322 34.76 -33.62 -0.29
C THR A 322 34.79 -32.08 -0.39
N PRO A 323 35.12 -31.33 0.69
CA PRO A 323 35.26 -29.88 0.64
C PRO A 323 36.50 -29.45 -0.16
N ALA A 324 36.32 -28.50 -1.07
CA ALA A 324 37.43 -27.75 -1.67
C ALA A 324 38.09 -26.84 -0.61
N PRO A 325 39.42 -26.60 -0.68
CA PRO A 325 40.15 -25.89 0.36
C PRO A 325 39.75 -24.41 0.45
N THR A 326 39.51 -24.00 1.69
CA THR A 326 39.25 -22.64 2.16
C THR A 326 40.42 -21.69 1.83
N PRO A 327 40.21 -20.53 1.18
CA PRO A 327 41.21 -19.47 1.15
C PRO A 327 41.40 -18.84 2.54
N ALA A 328 42.64 -18.66 2.93
CA ALA A 328 43.08 -18.04 4.18
C ALA A 328 42.51 -16.62 4.42
N PRO A 329 42.37 -16.17 5.68
CA PRO A 329 41.84 -14.84 6.01
C PRO A 329 42.78 -13.76 5.50
N THR A 330 42.32 -12.98 4.51
CA THR A 330 43.01 -11.79 4.02
C THR A 330 42.53 -10.56 4.79
N GLN A 331 43.47 -9.64 5.07
CA GLN A 331 43.37 -8.46 5.92
C GLN A 331 42.10 -7.60 5.75
N PRO A 332 41.70 -6.83 6.79
CA PRO A 332 40.61 -5.86 6.67
C PRO A 332 40.89 -4.89 5.53
N PRO A 333 39.92 -4.64 4.62
CA PRO A 333 40.10 -3.65 3.57
C PRO A 333 40.20 -2.27 4.21
N THR A 334 41.32 -1.61 3.93
CA THR A 334 41.44 -0.16 3.97
C THR A 334 40.29 0.46 3.17
N THR A 335 39.62 1.45 3.76
CA THR A 335 38.55 2.25 3.15
C THR A 335 38.94 2.75 1.75
N PRO A 336 38.37 2.22 0.64
CA PRO A 336 38.65 2.75 -0.69
C PRO A 336 37.72 3.91 -1.01
N ALA A 337 38.29 4.94 -1.60
CA ALA A 337 37.57 6.02 -2.26
C ALA A 337 36.74 5.47 -3.43
N GLY A 338 35.41 5.50 -3.29
CA GLY A 338 34.40 5.33 -4.36
C GLY A 338 34.32 3.95 -5.04
N PHE A 339 33.10 3.45 -5.30
CA PHE A 339 32.92 2.29 -6.18
C PHE A 339 33.15 2.71 -7.64
N THR A 340 33.76 1.84 -8.44
CA THR A 340 34.10 2.15 -9.84
C THR A 340 32.88 2.37 -10.73
N ASP A 341 31.75 1.75 -10.40
CA ASP A 341 30.50 1.73 -11.15
C ASP A 341 29.43 2.68 -10.62
N THR A 342 29.75 3.52 -9.62
CA THR A 342 28.81 4.52 -9.07
C THR A 342 29.13 5.95 -9.49
N ARG A 343 30.29 6.20 -10.12
CA ARG A 343 30.70 7.56 -10.49
C ARG A 343 29.75 8.15 -11.53
N GLY A 344 29.11 9.28 -11.21
CA GLY A 344 28.13 9.93 -12.08
C GLY A 344 26.76 9.23 -12.12
N HIS A 345 26.57 8.20 -11.29
CA HIS A 345 25.31 7.49 -11.18
C HIS A 345 24.28 8.32 -10.40
N TRP A 346 23.00 8.30 -10.79
CA TRP A 346 21.95 9.11 -10.14
C TRP A 346 21.80 8.83 -8.63
N ALA A 347 22.16 7.61 -8.20
CA ALA A 347 22.11 7.17 -6.82
C ALA A 347 23.44 7.34 -6.04
N GLU A 348 24.50 7.90 -6.65
CA GLU A 348 25.85 7.96 -6.06
C GLU A 348 25.85 8.55 -4.65
N SER A 349 25.19 9.69 -4.44
CA SER A 349 25.13 10.34 -3.13
C SER A 349 24.37 9.52 -2.09
N PHE A 350 23.30 8.82 -2.49
CA PHE A 350 22.56 7.92 -1.59
C PHE A 350 23.41 6.71 -1.19
N ILE A 351 24.11 6.12 -2.16
CA ILE A 351 25.04 4.99 -1.96
C ILE A 351 26.15 5.39 -0.99
N GLN A 352 26.85 6.49 -1.27
CA GLN A 352 27.89 7.01 -0.38
C GLN A 352 27.34 7.32 1.02
N GLY A 353 26.12 7.85 1.09
CA GLY A 353 25.41 8.12 2.33
C GLY A 353 25.21 6.89 3.22
N LEU A 354 24.76 5.76 2.66
CA LEU A 354 24.57 4.53 3.45
C LEU A 354 25.89 3.77 3.70
N VAL A 355 26.83 3.81 2.74
CA VAL A 355 28.12 3.11 2.84
C VAL A 355 29.03 3.74 3.89
N SER A 356 29.14 5.07 3.91
CA SER A 356 29.91 5.81 4.94
C SER A 356 29.42 5.54 6.37
N ARG A 357 28.17 5.08 6.52
CA ARG A 357 27.55 4.73 7.82
C ARG A 357 27.65 3.24 8.15
N GLY A 358 28.25 2.43 7.27
CA GLY A 358 28.36 0.98 7.45
C GLY A 358 27.05 0.20 7.25
N PHE A 359 26.00 0.83 6.72
CA PHE A 359 24.68 0.20 6.57
C PHE A 359 24.62 -0.76 5.37
N ILE A 360 25.43 -0.52 4.34
CA ILE A 360 25.57 -1.38 3.17
C ILE A 360 27.01 -1.36 2.67
N SER A 361 27.45 -2.46 2.06
CA SER A 361 28.76 -2.58 1.42
C SER A 361 28.61 -2.99 -0.05
N GLY A 362 29.62 -2.69 -0.86
CA GLY A 362 29.75 -3.22 -2.21
C GLY A 362 30.28 -4.65 -2.22
N PHE A 363 30.72 -5.08 -3.40
CA PHE A 363 31.25 -6.41 -3.65
C PHE A 363 32.78 -6.44 -3.53
N PRO A 364 33.39 -7.62 -3.31
CA PRO A 364 34.85 -7.77 -3.23
C PRO A 364 35.61 -7.31 -4.47
N ASP A 365 34.93 -7.23 -5.62
CA ASP A 365 35.46 -6.76 -6.90
C ASP A 365 35.56 -5.21 -7.00
N GLY A 366 35.21 -4.48 -5.92
CA GLY A 366 35.25 -3.03 -5.88
C GLY A 366 34.03 -2.33 -6.49
N THR A 367 33.00 -3.07 -6.90
CA THR A 367 31.76 -2.54 -7.48
C THR A 367 30.61 -2.49 -6.48
N PHE A 368 29.59 -1.68 -6.75
CA PHE A 368 28.34 -1.65 -5.99
C PHE A 368 27.19 -2.42 -6.67
N LYS A 369 27.24 -2.53 -8.00
CA LYS A 369 26.22 -3.07 -8.93
C LYS A 369 24.87 -2.38 -8.77
N PRO A 370 24.77 -1.05 -9.01
CA PRO A 370 23.56 -0.27 -8.71
C PRO A 370 22.32 -0.75 -9.47
N GLU A 371 22.48 -1.24 -10.70
CA GLU A 371 21.37 -1.68 -11.57
C GLU A 371 20.98 -3.15 -11.37
N ALA A 372 21.74 -3.91 -10.57
CA ALA A 372 21.39 -5.30 -10.30
C ALA A 372 20.15 -5.38 -9.38
N PRO A 373 19.21 -6.31 -9.61
CA PRO A 373 18.09 -6.53 -8.71
C PRO A 373 18.58 -6.99 -7.33
N ILE A 374 17.81 -6.66 -6.29
CA ILE A 374 18.12 -7.12 -4.91
C ILE A 374 17.25 -8.32 -4.51
N THR A 375 17.90 -9.33 -3.95
CA THR A 375 17.20 -10.48 -3.36
C THR A 375 16.61 -10.15 -1.99
N ARG A 376 15.59 -10.92 -1.57
CA ARG A 376 14.98 -10.81 -0.24
C ARG A 376 15.96 -11.01 0.90
N ALA A 377 16.92 -11.92 0.78
CA ALA A 377 17.96 -12.13 1.77
C ALA A 377 18.91 -10.92 1.88
N GLN A 378 19.35 -10.36 0.75
CA GLN A 378 20.21 -9.18 0.74
C GLN A 378 19.49 -7.95 1.33
N TYR A 379 18.24 -7.72 0.96
CA TYR A 379 17.45 -6.63 1.52
C TYR A 379 17.26 -6.77 3.04
N ALA A 380 16.97 -7.98 3.55
CA ALA A 380 16.91 -8.24 4.99
C ALA A 380 18.23 -7.90 5.72
N ALA A 381 19.37 -8.21 5.11
CA ALA A 381 20.68 -7.86 5.67
C ALA A 381 20.89 -6.33 5.74
N VAL A 382 20.47 -5.59 4.71
CA VAL A 382 20.54 -4.11 4.71
C VAL A 382 19.65 -3.53 5.81
N LEU A 383 18.42 -4.02 5.96
CA LEU A 383 17.51 -3.57 7.01
C LEU A 383 18.06 -3.84 8.42
N ALA A 384 18.59 -5.04 8.65
CA ALA A 384 19.15 -5.44 9.94
C ALA A 384 20.37 -4.62 10.38
N LYS A 385 21.12 -4.07 9.41
CA LYS A 385 22.23 -3.13 9.64
C LYS A 385 21.77 -1.68 9.80
N THR A 386 20.72 -1.28 9.06
CA THR A 386 20.26 0.11 9.02
C THR A 386 19.36 0.47 10.20
N PHE A 387 18.53 -0.47 10.64
CA PHE A 387 17.52 -0.25 11.66
C PHE A 387 17.79 -1.15 12.87
N ASP A 388 17.69 -0.54 14.05
CA ASP A 388 17.67 -1.25 15.32
C ASP A 388 16.38 -0.89 16.05
N LEU A 389 15.32 -1.64 15.72
CA LEU A 389 13.98 -1.45 16.28
C LEU A 389 13.71 -2.58 17.29
N PRO A 390 12.92 -2.32 18.35
CA PRO A 390 12.49 -3.37 19.25
C PRO A 390 11.72 -4.46 18.50
N ALA A 391 11.86 -5.71 18.95
CA ALA A 391 11.11 -6.83 18.38
C ALA A 391 9.61 -6.58 18.52
N LYS A 392 8.91 -6.56 17.38
CA LYS A 392 7.44 -6.48 17.29
C LYS A 392 6.78 -7.86 17.37
N GLN A 393 7.53 -8.92 17.06
CA GLN A 393 7.06 -10.29 17.03
C GLN A 393 8.19 -11.28 17.34
N PRO A 394 7.88 -12.52 17.79
CA PRO A 394 8.90 -13.56 17.97
C PRO A 394 9.59 -13.90 16.65
N ALA A 395 10.83 -14.42 16.72
CA ALA A 395 11.53 -14.89 15.53
C ALA A 395 10.76 -16.04 14.88
N LYS A 396 10.49 -15.91 13.58
CA LYS A 396 9.94 -16.98 12.76
C LYS A 396 11.05 -17.70 12.01
N SER A 397 11.05 -19.03 12.07
CA SER A 397 11.85 -19.88 11.19
C SER A 397 11.05 -20.20 9.93
N PHE A 398 11.72 -20.23 8.78
CA PHE A 398 11.11 -20.51 7.48
C PHE A 398 11.59 -21.85 6.95
N SER A 399 10.72 -22.61 6.29
CA SER A 399 11.02 -23.98 5.83
C SER A 399 12.12 -24.04 4.76
N ASP A 400 12.32 -22.96 4.01
CA ASP A 400 13.29 -22.82 2.92
C ASP A 400 14.51 -21.98 3.32
N VAL A 401 14.71 -21.73 4.61
CA VAL A 401 15.90 -21.06 5.16
C VAL A 401 16.60 -22.00 6.14
N PRO A 402 17.60 -22.77 5.66
CA PRO A 402 18.42 -23.62 6.53
C PRO A 402 19.11 -22.82 7.64
N GLN A 403 19.32 -23.43 8.81
CA GLN A 403 19.98 -22.74 9.95
C GLN A 403 21.41 -22.28 9.63
N ASN A 404 22.11 -22.99 8.74
CA ASN A 404 23.45 -22.63 8.27
C ASN A 404 23.46 -21.67 7.07
N PHE A 405 22.29 -21.18 6.62
CA PHE A 405 22.23 -20.18 5.56
C PHE A 405 22.80 -18.86 6.05
N TRP A 406 23.67 -18.23 5.25
CA TRP A 406 24.41 -17.03 5.64
C TRP A 406 23.51 -15.89 6.16
N ALA A 407 22.27 -15.81 5.66
CA ALA A 407 21.31 -14.77 6.05
C ALA A 407 20.30 -15.21 7.12
N ALA A 408 20.37 -16.43 7.65
CA ALA A 408 19.35 -16.97 8.56
C ALA A 408 19.09 -16.04 9.77
N ALA A 409 20.15 -15.60 10.45
CA ALA A 409 20.05 -14.72 11.61
C ALA A 409 19.50 -13.32 11.26
N VAL A 410 19.94 -12.73 10.13
CA VAL A 410 19.49 -11.39 9.73
C VAL A 410 18.06 -11.39 9.17
N ILE A 411 17.63 -12.49 8.53
CA ILE A 411 16.25 -12.72 8.12
C ILE A 411 15.35 -12.79 9.36
N ALA A 412 15.75 -13.56 10.38
CA ALA A 412 15.02 -13.63 11.64
C ALA A 412 14.93 -12.27 12.33
N LYS A 413 16.04 -11.49 12.39
CA LYS A 413 16.05 -10.14 12.97
C LYS A 413 15.13 -9.18 12.20
N ALA A 414 15.21 -9.14 10.86
CA ALA A 414 14.36 -8.29 10.04
C ALA A 414 12.87 -8.65 10.18
N ASN A 415 12.56 -9.94 10.33
CA ASN A 415 11.23 -10.41 10.64
C ASN A 415 10.78 -9.96 12.04
N GLN A 416 11.58 -10.14 13.08
CA GLN A 416 11.26 -9.68 14.44
C GLN A 416 10.95 -8.17 14.50
N MET A 417 11.69 -7.35 13.76
CA MET A 417 11.47 -5.89 13.67
C MET A 417 10.20 -5.52 12.89
N GLY A 418 9.56 -6.48 12.20
CA GLY A 418 8.33 -6.29 11.45
C GLY A 418 8.51 -5.67 10.06
N PHE A 419 9.70 -5.74 9.47
CA PHE A 419 9.93 -5.27 8.10
C PHE A 419 9.43 -6.27 7.06
N ILE A 420 9.86 -7.53 7.17
CA ILE A 420 9.58 -8.56 6.18
C ILE A 420 8.81 -9.72 6.80
N ALA A 421 7.69 -10.07 6.18
CA ALA A 421 6.99 -11.32 6.41
C ALA A 421 7.44 -12.40 5.40
N GLY A 422 7.35 -13.66 5.79
CA GLY A 422 7.35 -14.77 4.85
C GLY A 422 5.99 -14.94 4.17
N PHE A 423 5.88 -15.98 3.36
CA PHE A 423 4.68 -16.32 2.62
C PHE A 423 3.74 -17.21 3.46
N PRO A 424 2.46 -17.32 3.09
CA PRO A 424 1.48 -18.15 3.81
C PRO A 424 1.86 -19.64 3.90
N ASP A 425 2.65 -20.12 2.93
CA ASP A 425 3.19 -21.50 2.85
C ASP A 425 4.39 -21.76 3.80
N ASN A 426 4.68 -20.82 4.71
CA ASN A 426 5.81 -20.84 5.63
C ASN A 426 7.21 -20.71 4.98
N THR A 427 7.28 -20.30 3.72
CA THR A 427 8.55 -19.99 3.04
C THR A 427 8.96 -18.52 3.18
N PHE A 428 10.24 -18.21 3.05
CA PHE A 428 10.80 -16.85 2.99
C PHE A 428 11.16 -16.45 1.55
N ARG A 429 11.56 -17.40 0.71
CA ARG A 429 12.06 -17.26 -0.66
C ARG A 429 13.29 -16.34 -0.74
N PRO A 430 14.42 -16.73 -0.12
CA PRO A 430 15.58 -15.85 0.09
C PRO A 430 16.22 -15.33 -1.20
N ASN A 431 16.19 -16.12 -2.27
CA ASN A 431 16.78 -15.79 -3.57
C ASN A 431 15.80 -15.07 -4.51
N GLN A 432 14.53 -14.92 -4.12
CA GLN A 432 13.56 -14.17 -4.93
C GLN A 432 13.83 -12.66 -4.79
N ASN A 433 13.69 -11.91 -5.87
CA ASN A 433 13.81 -10.46 -5.88
C ASN A 433 12.59 -9.78 -5.23
N LEU A 434 12.77 -8.53 -4.75
CA LEU A 434 11.65 -7.70 -4.29
C LEU A 434 11.10 -6.83 -5.40
N THR A 435 9.78 -6.82 -5.55
CA THR A 435 9.11 -5.78 -6.35
C THR A 435 9.14 -4.41 -5.65
N ARG A 436 9.00 -3.33 -6.41
CA ARG A 436 8.95 -1.96 -5.87
C ARG A 436 7.83 -1.76 -4.85
N ALA A 437 6.63 -2.32 -5.09
CA ALA A 437 5.54 -2.29 -4.12
C ALA A 437 5.90 -3.03 -2.81
N GLN A 438 6.51 -4.21 -2.90
CA GLN A 438 6.92 -4.98 -1.73
C GLN A 438 8.00 -4.26 -0.91
N LEU A 439 8.98 -3.63 -1.58
CA LEU A 439 9.99 -2.80 -0.94
C LEU A 439 9.34 -1.66 -0.13
N ILE A 440 8.44 -0.91 -0.74
CA ILE A 440 7.76 0.24 -0.09
C ILE A 440 6.91 -0.24 1.08
N VAL A 441 6.09 -1.27 0.89
CA VAL A 441 5.23 -1.83 1.95
C VAL A 441 6.05 -2.31 3.14
N SER A 442 7.10 -3.10 2.88
CA SER A 442 8.02 -3.63 3.89
C SER A 442 8.66 -2.51 4.70
N LEU A 443 9.20 -1.51 4.02
CA LEU A 443 9.95 -0.43 4.66
C LEU A 443 9.03 0.48 5.49
N ILE A 444 7.95 0.98 4.89
CA ILE A 444 7.01 1.92 5.52
C ILE A 444 6.27 1.27 6.69
N GLY A 445 5.81 0.02 6.53
CA GLY A 445 5.20 -0.75 7.61
C GLY A 445 6.20 -1.08 8.72
N GLY A 446 7.43 -1.46 8.36
CA GLY A 446 8.50 -1.75 9.30
C GLY A 446 8.87 -0.57 10.20
N VAL A 447 8.97 0.64 9.64
CA VAL A 447 9.21 1.87 10.42
C VAL A 447 7.95 2.45 11.06
N GLY A 448 6.76 1.89 10.79
CA GLY A 448 5.49 2.28 11.41
C GLY A 448 4.95 3.63 10.92
N LEU A 449 5.26 4.01 9.68
CA LEU A 449 4.71 5.23 9.08
C LEU A 449 3.33 4.97 8.50
N THR A 450 2.37 5.84 8.80
CA THR A 450 0.98 5.77 8.33
C THR A 450 0.46 7.17 7.94
N GLY A 451 -0.81 7.24 7.49
CA GLY A 451 -1.53 8.50 7.28
C GLY A 451 -1.41 9.09 5.87
N GLY A 452 -1.07 8.28 4.87
CA GLY A 452 -1.02 8.71 3.48
C GLY A 452 -2.39 9.01 2.89
N VAL A 453 -2.53 10.18 2.28
CA VAL A 453 -3.74 10.56 1.53
C VAL A 453 -3.67 10.02 0.11
N LEU A 454 -4.68 9.28 -0.35
CA LEU A 454 -4.63 8.56 -1.63
C LEU A 454 -4.49 9.47 -2.86
N ASP A 455 -4.98 10.70 -2.80
CA ASP A 455 -4.92 11.66 -3.90
C ASP A 455 -3.49 11.99 -4.35
N VAL A 456 -2.50 11.87 -3.43
CA VAL A 456 -1.08 12.09 -3.77
C VAL A 456 -0.58 11.10 -4.83
N LEU A 457 -1.24 9.95 -4.96
CA LEU A 457 -0.90 8.94 -5.98
C LEU A 457 -1.19 9.44 -7.40
N GLY A 458 -1.95 10.53 -7.56
CA GLY A 458 -2.21 11.18 -8.84
C GLY A 458 -0.93 11.54 -9.62
N VAL A 459 0.19 11.74 -8.92
CA VAL A 459 1.51 11.99 -9.51
C VAL A 459 2.01 10.85 -10.40
N TYR A 460 1.57 9.60 -10.14
CA TYR A 460 1.99 8.45 -10.93
C TYR A 460 1.03 8.18 -12.10
N SER A 461 1.61 8.11 -13.30
CA SER A 461 0.92 7.74 -14.55
C SER A 461 0.48 6.28 -14.55
N ASP A 462 1.20 5.43 -13.84
CA ASP A 462 0.98 4.01 -13.65
C ASP A 462 0.39 3.68 -12.26
N ARG A 463 -0.19 4.66 -11.56
CA ARG A 463 -0.91 4.44 -10.28
C ARG A 463 -1.99 3.36 -10.37
N ALA A 464 -2.46 3.07 -11.59
CA ALA A 464 -3.37 1.97 -11.86
C ALA A 464 -2.77 0.60 -11.49
N GLN A 465 -1.45 0.44 -11.56
CA GLN A 465 -0.74 -0.79 -11.25
C GLN A 465 -0.42 -0.98 -9.77
N ILE A 466 -0.64 0.05 -8.92
CA ILE A 466 -0.40 -0.05 -7.47
C ILE A 466 -1.36 -1.08 -6.88
N PRO A 467 -0.87 -2.16 -6.24
CA PRO A 467 -1.73 -3.11 -5.57
C PRO A 467 -2.52 -2.45 -4.44
N SER A 468 -3.74 -2.90 -4.20
CA SER A 468 -4.55 -2.35 -3.11
C SER A 468 -3.88 -2.47 -1.75
N TYR A 469 -3.19 -3.59 -1.49
CA TYR A 469 -2.45 -3.78 -0.23
C TYR A 469 -1.30 -2.78 -0.06
N ALA A 470 -0.81 -2.19 -1.16
CA ALA A 470 0.27 -1.22 -1.17
C ALA A 470 -0.24 0.23 -1.31
N THR A 471 -1.54 0.45 -1.53
CA THR A 471 -2.07 1.76 -1.91
C THR A 471 -1.84 2.81 -0.81
N GLU A 472 -2.18 2.49 0.44
CA GLU A 472 -1.97 3.41 1.57
C GLU A 472 -0.48 3.62 1.90
N THR A 473 0.33 2.58 1.83
CA THR A 473 1.77 2.66 2.14
C THR A 473 2.54 3.43 1.06
N VAL A 474 2.19 3.24 -0.21
CA VAL A 474 2.73 4.05 -1.31
C VAL A 474 2.26 5.49 -1.20
N ALA A 475 1.00 5.75 -0.85
CA ALA A 475 0.52 7.11 -0.61
C ALA A 475 1.30 7.77 0.54
N THR A 476 1.50 7.04 1.64
CA THR A 476 2.28 7.49 2.80
C THR A 476 3.72 7.82 2.41
N ALA A 477 4.38 6.93 1.67
CA ALA A 477 5.74 7.14 1.19
C ALA A 477 5.84 8.35 0.26
N THR A 478 4.89 8.51 -0.65
CA THR A 478 4.84 9.62 -1.62
C THR A 478 4.64 10.95 -0.91
N GLN A 479 3.68 11.03 0.01
CA GLN A 479 3.40 12.23 0.80
C GLN A 479 4.59 12.65 1.66
N ARG A 480 5.36 11.68 2.16
CA ARG A 480 6.57 11.92 2.97
C ARG A 480 7.83 12.14 2.13
N ARG A 481 7.72 12.21 0.79
CA ARG A 481 8.84 12.36 -0.16
C ARG A 481 9.91 11.25 -0.02
N ILE A 482 9.45 10.04 0.33
CA ILE A 482 10.31 8.86 0.47
C ILE A 482 10.59 8.21 -0.89
N ILE A 483 9.64 8.30 -1.82
CA ILE A 483 9.77 7.65 -3.14
C ILE A 483 10.80 8.40 -3.99
N VAL A 484 11.74 7.64 -4.55
CA VAL A 484 12.72 8.10 -5.53
C VAL A 484 12.52 7.31 -6.82
N ASN A 485 12.25 8.01 -7.91
CA ASN A 485 11.90 7.44 -9.20
C ASN A 485 12.85 7.98 -10.27
N HIS A 486 13.65 7.08 -10.84
CA HIS A 486 14.60 7.37 -11.90
C HIS A 486 14.32 6.48 -13.12
N PRO A 487 14.40 7.00 -14.36
CA PRO A 487 14.61 8.42 -14.70
C PRO A 487 13.31 9.25 -14.61
N ASN A 488 12.15 8.60 -14.66
CA ASN A 488 10.85 9.26 -14.72
C ASN A 488 10.17 9.31 -13.35
N VAL A 489 10.10 10.50 -12.75
CA VAL A 489 9.49 10.69 -11.43
C VAL A 489 8.01 10.30 -11.36
N ARG A 490 7.30 10.28 -12.51
CA ARG A 490 5.88 9.95 -12.62
C ARG A 490 5.59 8.48 -12.94
N GLN A 491 6.57 7.60 -12.87
CA GLN A 491 6.38 6.15 -13.04
C GLN A 491 6.84 5.42 -11.78
N LEU A 492 5.88 4.78 -11.08
CA LEU A 492 6.16 4.00 -9.89
C LEU A 492 6.51 2.55 -10.21
N GLU A 493 6.20 1.99 -11.37
CA GLU A 493 6.49 0.60 -11.76
C GLU A 493 6.35 -0.43 -10.61
N PRO A 494 5.19 -0.45 -9.90
CA PRO A 494 5.09 -1.12 -8.60
C PRO A 494 5.35 -2.62 -8.67
N MET A 495 5.17 -3.24 -9.84
CA MET A 495 5.35 -4.67 -10.09
C MET A 495 6.75 -5.05 -10.57
N ARG A 496 7.64 -4.09 -10.84
CA ARG A 496 9.02 -4.37 -11.28
C ARG A 496 9.91 -4.73 -10.09
N ASP A 497 10.84 -5.66 -10.30
CA ASP A 497 11.92 -5.95 -9.37
C ASP A 497 12.76 -4.69 -9.10
N SER A 498 13.03 -4.40 -7.83
CA SER A 498 13.78 -3.22 -7.39
C SER A 498 15.29 -3.43 -7.57
N THR A 499 15.97 -2.43 -8.13
CA THR A 499 17.44 -2.45 -8.20
C THR A 499 18.06 -2.06 -6.86
N ARG A 500 19.34 -2.39 -6.69
CA ARG A 500 20.12 -2.02 -5.49
C ARG A 500 20.18 -0.50 -5.29
N ALA A 501 20.27 0.28 -6.37
CA ALA A 501 20.25 1.74 -6.32
C ALA A 501 18.93 2.28 -5.75
N GLU A 502 17.79 1.76 -6.23
CA GLU A 502 16.46 2.16 -5.77
C GLU A 502 16.24 1.85 -4.30
N VAL A 503 16.64 0.66 -3.88
CA VAL A 503 16.53 0.22 -2.48
C VAL A 503 17.30 1.16 -1.56
N VAL A 504 18.53 1.51 -1.93
CA VAL A 504 19.35 2.44 -1.15
C VAL A 504 18.78 3.86 -1.14
N ALA A 505 18.31 4.37 -2.27
CA ALA A 505 17.71 5.70 -2.34
C ALA A 505 16.46 5.80 -1.44
N ILE A 506 15.56 4.81 -1.51
CA ILE A 506 14.33 4.78 -0.72
C ILE A 506 14.63 4.57 0.78
N ILE A 507 15.63 3.74 1.15
CA ILE A 507 16.07 3.61 2.54
C ILE A 507 16.66 4.92 3.06
N TYR A 508 17.51 5.60 2.28
CA TYR A 508 18.08 6.88 2.68
C TYR A 508 16.98 7.92 2.90
N GLN A 509 16.03 8.06 1.97
CA GLN A 509 14.92 8.98 2.13
C GLN A 509 14.01 8.61 3.31
N THR A 510 13.87 7.33 3.63
CA THR A 510 13.18 6.90 4.86
C THR A 510 13.91 7.39 6.11
N LEU A 511 15.24 7.33 6.13
CA LEU A 511 16.03 7.89 7.24
C LEU A 511 15.90 9.42 7.32
N VAL A 512 15.81 10.13 6.18
CA VAL A 512 15.53 11.58 6.14
C VAL A 512 14.15 11.86 6.74
N ALA A 513 13.12 11.13 6.33
CA ALA A 513 11.75 11.29 6.83
C ALA A 513 11.62 10.97 8.34
N LEU A 514 12.56 10.20 8.89
CA LEU A 514 12.68 9.91 10.33
C LEU A 514 13.63 10.86 11.08
N ASN A 515 14.16 11.89 10.40
CA ASN A 515 15.14 12.84 10.93
C ASN A 515 16.44 12.18 11.45
N ARG A 516 16.87 11.07 10.84
CA ARG A 516 18.08 10.32 11.23
C ARG A 516 19.31 10.66 10.40
N VAL A 517 19.11 11.23 9.21
CA VAL A 517 20.19 11.67 8.31
C VAL A 517 19.81 13.00 7.63
N PRO A 518 20.78 13.82 7.21
CA PRO A 518 20.49 15.05 6.47
C PRO A 518 19.88 14.74 5.10
N ALA A 519 19.09 15.68 4.56
CA ALA A 519 18.51 15.54 3.24
C ALA A 519 19.58 15.62 2.14
N ILE A 520 19.45 14.77 1.12
CA ILE A 520 20.22 14.85 -0.13
C ILE A 520 19.30 15.44 -1.20
N ALA A 521 19.76 16.48 -1.89
CA ALA A 521 19.04 17.05 -3.03
C ALA A 521 19.12 16.08 -4.21
N SER A 522 17.96 15.74 -4.79
CA SER A 522 17.90 14.90 -5.99
C SER A 522 16.65 15.26 -6.80
N PRO A 523 16.76 15.42 -8.14
CA PRO A 523 15.61 15.67 -9.00
C PRO A 523 14.68 14.45 -9.12
N PHE A 524 15.12 13.27 -8.64
CA PHE A 524 14.38 12.02 -8.72
C PHE A 524 13.49 11.77 -7.50
N ILE A 525 13.54 12.64 -6.47
CA ILE A 525 12.64 12.57 -5.31
C ILE A 525 11.24 12.99 -5.78
N VAL A 526 10.25 12.11 -5.57
CA VAL A 526 8.88 12.39 -5.98
C VAL A 526 8.26 13.43 -5.05
N VAL A 527 7.78 14.52 -5.65
CA VAL A 527 7.00 15.56 -4.98
C VAL A 527 5.56 15.46 -5.52
N PRO A 528 4.55 15.21 -4.68
CA PRO A 528 3.17 15.05 -5.15
C PRO A 528 2.64 16.35 -5.77
N ASP A 529 1.91 16.23 -6.89
CA ASP A 529 1.34 17.35 -7.67
C ASP A 529 0.21 18.08 -6.93
N VAL A 530 -0.41 17.43 -5.94
CA VAL A 530 -1.44 17.99 -5.07
C VAL A 530 -0.91 18.04 -3.64
N THR A 531 -1.03 19.19 -2.96
CA THR A 531 -1.09 19.19 -1.50
C THR A 531 -2.53 18.82 -1.13
N PRO A 532 -2.81 17.58 -0.71
CA PRO A 532 -4.18 17.16 -0.47
C PRO A 532 -4.78 18.01 0.65
N SER A 533 -6.05 18.37 0.47
CA SER A 533 -6.87 18.88 1.55
C SER A 533 -6.98 17.78 2.60
N VAL A 534 -6.22 17.88 3.70
CA VAL A 534 -6.22 16.86 4.78
C VAL A 534 -7.61 16.75 5.43
N PHE A 535 -8.46 17.76 5.25
CA PHE A 535 -9.81 17.82 5.78
C PHE A 535 -10.81 18.14 4.67
N THR A 536 -12.02 17.59 4.76
CA THR A 536 -13.05 17.71 3.71
C THR A 536 -13.62 19.12 3.57
N ASP A 537 -13.54 19.93 4.62
CA ASP A 537 -14.22 21.23 4.77
C ASP A 537 -13.29 22.45 4.66
N ILE A 538 -12.02 22.25 4.29
CA ILE A 538 -11.06 23.35 4.11
C ILE A 538 -10.82 23.69 2.63
N GLN A 539 -11.46 22.98 1.69
CA GLN A 539 -11.32 23.27 0.26
C GLN A 539 -11.87 24.67 -0.05
N GLY A 540 -11.04 25.55 -0.61
CA GLY A 540 -11.40 26.94 -0.88
C GLY A 540 -11.41 27.85 0.35
N HIS A 541 -11.11 27.33 1.54
CA HIS A 541 -11.05 28.11 2.77
C HIS A 541 -9.76 28.96 2.83
N TRP A 542 -9.84 30.21 3.32
CA TRP A 542 -8.71 31.15 3.33
C TRP A 542 -7.49 30.64 4.12
N ALA A 543 -7.75 29.81 5.15
CA ALA A 543 -6.71 29.23 6.01
C ALA A 543 -6.22 27.84 5.56
N ALA A 544 -6.69 27.33 4.42
CA ALA A 544 -6.44 25.94 3.99
C ALA A 544 -4.95 25.57 3.96
N ALA A 545 -4.09 26.47 3.47
CA ALA A 545 -2.65 26.24 3.39
C ALA A 545 -2.01 26.11 4.79
N PHE A 546 -2.41 26.96 5.75
CA PHE A 546 -1.90 26.89 7.12
C PHE A 546 -2.35 25.62 7.84
N ILE A 547 -3.63 25.29 7.70
CA ILE A 547 -4.23 24.08 8.30
C ILE A 547 -3.54 22.84 7.73
N THR A 548 -3.41 22.76 6.40
CA THR A 548 -2.70 21.67 5.72
C THR A 548 -1.24 21.58 6.16
N GLY A 549 -0.56 22.72 6.28
CA GLY A 549 0.83 22.80 6.73
C GLY A 549 1.04 22.26 8.15
N LEU A 550 0.13 22.57 9.08
CA LEU A 550 0.16 22.00 10.44
C LEU A 550 -0.21 20.51 10.46
N ALA A 551 -1.22 20.11 9.69
CA ALA A 551 -1.70 18.73 9.65
C ALA A 551 -0.64 17.78 9.07
N ASN A 552 0.07 18.19 8.01
CA ASN A 552 1.16 17.42 7.41
C ASN A 552 2.36 17.22 8.37
N GLN A 553 2.54 18.13 9.33
CA GLN A 553 3.53 17.99 10.40
C GLN A 553 3.00 17.17 11.59
N ASN A 554 1.80 16.60 11.46
CA ASN A 554 1.06 15.94 12.53
C ASN A 554 0.81 16.84 13.75
N LEU A 555 0.77 18.17 13.61
CA LEU A 555 0.62 19.10 14.73
C LEU A 555 -0.85 19.36 15.11
N ILE A 556 -1.77 19.12 14.20
CA ILE A 556 -3.21 19.20 14.42
C ILE A 556 -3.91 17.97 13.85
N SER A 557 -5.13 17.69 14.33
CA SER A 557 -6.01 16.65 13.83
C SER A 557 -7.42 17.18 13.64
N GLY A 558 -8.17 16.53 12.75
CA GLY A 558 -9.58 16.81 12.47
C GLY A 558 -10.51 16.03 13.40
N PHE A 559 -11.80 16.10 13.08
CA PHE A 559 -12.86 15.32 13.69
C PHE A 559 -12.98 13.95 13.01
N GLU A 560 -13.66 13.00 13.66
CA GLU A 560 -13.87 11.64 13.13
C GLU A 560 -14.62 11.62 11.79
N ASP A 561 -15.41 12.67 11.51
CA ASP A 561 -16.14 12.88 10.25
C ASP A 561 -15.24 13.36 9.09
N GLY A 562 -13.92 13.49 9.31
CA GLY A 562 -12.95 13.94 8.32
C GLY A 562 -12.87 15.46 8.14
N SER A 563 -13.60 16.24 8.93
CA SER A 563 -13.59 17.71 8.89
C SER A 563 -12.59 18.33 9.86
N PHE A 564 -12.21 19.59 9.63
CA PHE A 564 -11.44 20.41 10.58
C PHE A 564 -12.32 21.37 11.39
N LYS A 565 -13.49 21.73 10.87
CA LYS A 565 -14.42 22.76 11.34
C LYS A 565 -13.71 24.11 11.54
N PRO A 566 -13.15 24.71 10.47
CA PRO A 566 -12.28 25.88 10.57
C PRO A 566 -12.91 27.08 11.27
N ASP A 567 -14.23 27.26 11.12
CA ASP A 567 -14.95 28.43 11.63
C ASP A 567 -15.46 28.27 13.07
N LEU A 568 -15.33 27.08 13.68
CA LEU A 568 -15.66 26.92 15.10
C LEU A 568 -14.61 27.59 15.99
N THR A 569 -15.03 28.09 17.14
CA THR A 569 -14.12 28.64 18.16
C THR A 569 -13.32 27.54 18.83
N MET A 570 -12.11 27.88 19.28
CA MET A 570 -11.21 26.96 19.96
C MET A 570 -11.14 27.25 21.46
N ASN A 571 -11.22 26.19 22.28
CA ASN A 571 -11.06 26.33 23.72
C ASN A 571 -9.60 26.31 24.19
N ARG A 572 -9.36 26.78 25.41
CA ARG A 572 -8.03 26.90 26.03
C ARG A 572 -7.30 25.56 26.16
N ALA A 573 -8.01 24.46 26.43
CA ALA A 573 -7.42 23.13 26.49
C ALA A 573 -6.91 22.64 25.12
N GLN A 574 -7.71 22.82 24.07
CA GLN A 574 -7.33 22.51 22.68
C GLN A 574 -6.14 23.36 22.24
N TYR A 575 -6.15 24.66 22.56
CA TYR A 575 -5.03 25.54 22.26
C TYR A 575 -3.73 25.10 22.94
N ALA A 576 -3.80 24.77 24.24
CA ALA A 576 -2.63 24.26 24.98
C ALA A 576 -2.07 22.97 24.37
N ALA A 577 -2.93 22.06 23.91
CA ALA A 577 -2.52 20.85 23.20
C ALA A 577 -1.76 21.17 21.91
N ILE A 578 -2.23 22.13 21.11
CA ILE A 578 -1.54 22.59 19.90
C ILE A 578 -0.18 23.19 20.25
N ILE A 579 -0.09 24.05 21.26
CA ILE A 579 1.18 24.67 21.67
C ILE A 579 2.19 23.64 22.15
N ALA A 580 1.79 22.70 23.00
CA ALA A 580 2.66 21.64 23.50
C ALA A 580 3.21 20.81 22.33
N LYS A 581 2.36 20.45 21.37
CA LYS A 581 2.76 19.66 20.20
C LYS A 581 3.61 20.46 19.21
N ALA A 582 3.21 21.70 18.91
CA ALA A 582 3.86 22.56 17.94
C ALA A 582 5.23 23.02 18.43
N PHE A 583 5.35 23.45 19.69
CA PHE A 583 6.58 24.06 20.19
C PHE A 583 7.41 23.15 21.08
N ASN A 584 6.85 22.08 21.66
CA ASN A 584 7.49 21.20 22.65
C ASN A 584 8.33 22.00 23.67
N PRO A 585 7.72 23.00 24.35
CA PRO A 585 8.50 24.01 25.03
C PRO A 585 9.21 23.45 26.27
N PRO A 586 10.50 23.77 26.48
CA PRO A 586 11.22 23.38 27.69
C PRO A 586 10.69 24.15 28.91
N PRO A 587 10.76 23.57 30.12
CA PRO A 587 10.24 24.21 31.32
C PRO A 587 11.09 25.42 31.74
N LYS A 588 10.47 26.61 31.79
CA LYS A 588 11.05 27.87 32.29
C LYS A 588 10.54 28.25 33.70
N ARG A 589 9.43 27.65 34.15
CA ARG A 589 8.84 27.85 35.48
C ARG A 589 8.30 26.52 36.04
N PRO A 590 8.08 26.41 37.37
CA PRO A 590 7.48 25.20 37.97
C PRO A 590 6.07 24.93 37.44
N ALA A 591 5.59 23.70 37.61
CA ALA A 591 4.21 23.35 37.30
C ALA A 591 3.23 24.13 38.21
N SER A 592 2.08 24.50 37.67
CA SER A 592 0.98 25.08 38.46
C SER A 592 0.00 23.97 38.87
N ASN A 593 -0.64 24.13 40.03
CA ASN A 593 -1.80 23.36 40.44
C ASN A 593 -3.05 24.22 40.23
N PHE A 594 -3.65 24.12 39.04
CA PHE A 594 -4.91 24.81 38.75
C PHE A 594 -6.08 24.09 39.42
N ALA A 595 -6.91 24.85 40.13
CA ALA A 595 -7.99 24.28 40.97
C ALA A 595 -9.05 23.51 40.16
N ASP A 596 -9.23 23.86 38.89
CA ASP A 596 -10.25 23.33 37.97
C ASP A 596 -9.71 22.27 37.00
N LEU A 597 -8.49 21.75 37.23
CA LEU A 597 -7.89 20.70 36.40
C LEU A 597 -7.68 19.40 37.17
N PRO A 598 -8.60 18.42 37.04
CA PRO A 598 -8.41 17.08 37.57
C PRO A 598 -7.12 16.42 37.05
N ALA A 599 -6.49 15.58 37.86
CA ALA A 599 -5.25 14.88 37.49
C ALA A 599 -5.37 14.03 36.21
N ASN A 600 -6.57 13.47 35.95
CA ASN A 600 -6.88 12.66 34.79
C ASN A 600 -7.43 13.45 33.59
N PHE A 601 -7.46 14.79 33.65
CA PHE A 601 -7.94 15.60 32.53
C PHE A 601 -7.04 15.42 31.31
N TRP A 602 -7.65 15.10 30.15
CA TRP A 602 -6.93 14.67 28.94
C TRP A 602 -5.83 15.65 28.48
N ALA A 603 -6.06 16.96 28.63
CA ALA A 603 -5.11 17.98 28.21
C ALA A 603 -4.12 18.39 29.32
N LYS A 604 -4.23 17.84 30.54
CA LYS A 604 -3.41 18.27 31.66
C LYS A 604 -1.90 18.24 31.36
N PRO A 605 -1.33 17.17 30.75
CA PRO A 605 0.09 17.15 30.42
C PRO A 605 0.50 18.28 29.46
N ALA A 606 -0.35 18.56 28.46
CA ALA A 606 -0.10 19.62 27.50
C ALA A 606 -0.24 21.02 28.12
N ILE A 607 -1.23 21.22 29.00
CA ILE A 607 -1.42 22.46 29.75
C ILE A 607 -0.22 22.70 30.65
N ASP A 608 0.22 21.69 31.41
CA ASP A 608 1.39 21.79 32.28
C ASP A 608 2.64 22.15 31.46
N GLN A 609 2.84 21.49 30.31
CA GLN A 609 3.99 21.75 29.44
C GLN A 609 3.96 23.16 28.85
N ALA A 610 2.85 23.59 28.25
CA ALA A 610 2.71 24.91 27.67
C ALA A 610 2.79 26.02 28.73
N TYR A 611 2.24 25.77 29.94
CA TYR A 611 2.34 26.67 31.07
C TYR A 611 3.79 26.81 31.50
N ARG A 612 4.48 25.71 31.79
CA ARG A 612 5.90 25.71 32.21
C ARG A 612 6.79 26.34 31.15
N GLY A 613 6.45 26.18 29.88
CA GLY A 613 7.12 26.79 28.73
C GLY A 613 6.94 28.30 28.59
N GLY A 614 6.04 28.91 29.35
CA GLY A 614 5.75 30.34 29.31
C GLY A 614 4.79 30.76 28.18
N PHE A 615 4.13 29.81 27.51
CA PHE A 615 3.19 30.14 26.43
C PHE A 615 1.80 30.51 26.96
N ILE A 616 1.31 29.88 28.03
CA ILE A 616 -0.05 30.10 28.54
C ILE A 616 -0.02 30.39 30.03
N SER A 617 -0.98 31.15 30.56
CA SER A 617 -1.13 31.44 32.00
C SER A 617 -2.55 31.13 32.46
N GLY A 618 -2.71 30.88 33.76
CA GLY A 618 -4.03 30.80 34.40
C GLY A 618 -4.54 32.15 34.84
N PHE A 619 -5.69 32.14 35.51
CA PHE A 619 -6.38 33.32 36.02
C PHE A 619 -5.92 33.66 37.44
N PRO A 620 -6.10 34.92 37.89
CA PRO A 620 -5.74 35.33 39.25
C PRO A 620 -6.44 34.55 40.36
N ASP A 621 -7.59 33.93 40.07
CA ASP A 621 -8.36 33.08 40.98
C ASP A 621 -7.79 31.65 41.14
N GLY A 622 -6.67 31.34 40.49
CA GLY A 622 -6.02 30.02 40.55
C GLY A 622 -6.61 28.98 39.59
N THR A 623 -7.50 29.37 38.68
CA THR A 623 -8.09 28.48 37.67
C THR A 623 -7.40 28.57 36.30
N PHE A 624 -7.57 27.55 35.46
CA PHE A 624 -7.13 27.57 34.06
C PHE A 624 -8.27 27.83 33.07
N GLN A 625 -9.49 27.45 33.40
CA GLN A 625 -10.72 27.51 32.61
C GLN A 625 -10.59 26.77 31.26
N PRO A 626 -10.41 25.43 31.24
CA PRO A 626 -10.07 24.67 30.04
C PRO A 626 -11.16 24.73 28.93
N GLY A 627 -12.42 24.90 29.32
CA GLY A 627 -13.56 24.97 28.39
C GLY A 627 -13.81 26.36 27.80
N GLN A 628 -13.19 27.42 28.33
CA GLN A 628 -13.36 28.77 27.81
C GLN A 628 -12.63 28.93 26.47
N ASN A 629 -13.25 29.66 25.53
CA ASN A 629 -12.65 29.95 24.23
C ASN A 629 -11.48 30.92 24.35
N VAL A 630 -10.42 30.70 23.55
CA VAL A 630 -9.28 31.62 23.49
C VAL A 630 -9.63 32.86 22.68
N LEU A 631 -9.16 34.03 23.12
CA LEU A 631 -9.29 35.27 22.35
C LEU A 631 -8.14 35.42 21.35
N ARG A 632 -8.36 36.12 20.23
CA ARG A 632 -7.30 36.43 19.24
C ARG A 632 -6.07 37.07 19.89
N LEU A 633 -6.29 38.04 20.77
CA LEU A 633 -5.24 38.70 21.54
C LEU A 633 -4.41 37.70 22.36
N GLN A 634 -5.07 36.74 23.01
CA GLN A 634 -4.38 35.77 23.87
C GLN A 634 -3.45 34.86 23.06
N VAL A 635 -3.79 34.53 21.82
CA VAL A 635 -2.93 33.72 20.93
C VAL A 635 -1.63 34.48 20.60
N TRP A 636 -1.71 35.77 20.27
CA TRP A 636 -0.51 36.58 19.99
C TRP A 636 0.38 36.74 21.23
N LEU A 637 -0.21 37.10 22.37
CA LEU A 637 0.52 37.26 23.63
C LEU A 637 1.22 35.95 24.02
N SER A 638 0.52 34.84 23.84
CA SER A 638 1.03 33.50 24.10
C SER A 638 2.27 33.17 23.27
N LEU A 639 2.22 33.40 21.94
CA LEU A 639 3.36 33.14 21.07
C LEU A 639 4.52 34.10 21.31
N VAL A 640 4.26 35.39 21.49
CA VAL A 640 5.31 36.40 21.76
C VAL A 640 6.07 36.06 23.05
N SER A 641 5.34 35.72 24.12
CA SER A 641 5.95 35.35 25.40
C SER A 641 6.67 34.00 25.31
N GLY A 642 6.02 32.99 24.75
CA GLY A 642 6.57 31.64 24.67
C GLY A 642 7.85 31.55 23.83
N LEU A 643 7.85 32.22 22.67
CA LEU A 643 9.00 32.29 21.75
C LEU A 643 10.07 33.28 22.20
N GLY A 644 9.79 34.15 23.17
CA GLY A 644 10.76 35.15 23.66
C GLY A 644 11.14 36.18 22.61
N LEU A 645 10.15 36.65 21.83
CA LEU A 645 10.41 37.55 20.72
C LEU A 645 10.83 38.96 21.21
N PRO A 646 11.80 39.61 20.53
CA PRO A 646 12.24 40.96 20.91
C PRO A 646 11.14 42.00 20.66
N ALA A 647 11.04 42.98 21.55
CA ALA A 647 9.99 43.99 21.51
C ALA A 647 9.89 44.72 20.15
N GLY A 648 8.66 44.89 19.67
CA GLY A 648 8.32 45.71 18.51
C GLY A 648 8.07 47.17 18.89
N ASP A 649 8.19 48.06 17.89
CA ASP A 649 7.86 49.48 18.02
C ASP A 649 6.33 49.67 17.95
N LEU A 650 5.77 50.52 18.83
CA LEU A 650 4.35 50.85 18.85
C LEU A 650 3.89 51.51 17.55
N SER A 651 4.78 52.12 16.76
CA SER A 651 4.48 52.65 15.43
C SER A 651 3.88 51.59 14.48
N LEU A 652 4.19 50.31 14.69
CA LEU A 652 3.66 49.18 13.90
C LEU A 652 2.15 48.98 14.09
N LEU A 653 1.56 49.51 15.17
CA LEU A 653 0.12 49.48 15.38
C LEU A 653 -0.64 50.36 14.38
N ASN A 654 0.05 51.28 13.67
CA ASN A 654 -0.55 52.08 12.61
C ASN A 654 -1.05 51.24 11.41
N ALA A 655 -0.63 49.98 11.31
CA ALA A 655 -1.16 49.02 10.35
C ALA A 655 -2.68 48.79 10.50
N TYR A 656 -3.20 48.98 11.72
CA TYR A 656 -4.54 48.57 12.09
C TYR A 656 -5.47 49.76 12.33
N ASP A 657 -6.68 49.67 11.79
CA ASP A 657 -7.71 50.69 11.92
C ASP A 657 -8.38 50.62 13.30
N ASP A 658 -8.48 49.42 13.88
CA ASP A 658 -9.08 49.15 15.19
C ASP A 658 -8.03 49.09 16.31
N ARG A 659 -6.84 49.65 16.12
CA ARG A 659 -5.73 49.63 17.09
C ARG A 659 -6.10 50.16 18.48
N ALA A 660 -7.07 51.06 18.56
CA ALA A 660 -7.58 51.61 19.82
C ALA A 660 -8.28 50.56 20.70
N THR A 661 -8.71 49.44 20.12
CA THR A 661 -9.32 48.30 20.84
C THR A 661 -8.30 47.42 21.56
N VAL A 662 -7.01 47.57 21.26
CA VAL A 662 -5.94 46.79 21.91
C VAL A 662 -5.68 47.37 23.31
N PRO A 663 -5.85 46.58 24.38
CA PRO A 663 -5.54 47.01 25.73
C PRO A 663 -4.11 47.53 25.85
N GLN A 664 -3.90 48.62 26.61
CA GLN A 664 -2.60 49.30 26.68
C GLN A 664 -1.46 48.38 27.13
N ASN A 665 -1.74 47.45 28.04
CA ASN A 665 -0.79 46.45 28.54
C ASN A 665 -0.44 45.34 27.52
N ALA A 666 -1.12 45.30 26.36
CA ALA A 666 -0.94 44.31 25.30
C ALA A 666 -0.38 44.92 23.99
N GLN A 667 -0.29 46.25 23.90
CA GLN A 667 0.12 46.97 22.70
C GLN A 667 1.52 46.59 22.21
N VAL A 668 2.49 46.49 23.11
CA VAL A 668 3.87 46.08 22.77
C VAL A 668 3.89 44.66 22.20
N GLN A 669 3.10 43.74 22.76
CA GLN A 669 3.06 42.36 22.30
C GLN A 669 2.40 42.25 20.92
N VAL A 670 1.35 43.03 20.63
CA VAL A 670 0.76 43.08 19.28
C VAL A 670 1.73 43.69 18.27
N ALA A 671 2.46 44.75 18.65
CA ALA A 671 3.52 45.31 17.81
C ALA A 671 4.64 44.28 17.54
N THR A 672 5.07 43.53 18.56
CA THR A 672 6.04 42.44 18.44
C THR A 672 5.55 41.33 17.51
N ALA A 673 4.31 40.88 17.66
CA ALA A 673 3.72 39.87 16.77
C ALA A 673 3.64 40.37 15.32
N THR A 674 3.36 41.67 15.12
CA THR A 674 3.31 42.31 13.81
C THR A 674 4.70 42.34 13.17
N LYS A 675 5.72 42.79 13.92
CA LYS A 675 7.14 42.77 13.49
C LYS A 675 7.59 41.36 13.08
N ALA A 676 7.15 40.36 13.83
CA ALA A 676 7.44 38.96 13.58
C ALA A 676 6.52 38.32 12.51
N LYS A 677 5.67 39.08 11.80
CA LYS A 677 4.74 38.55 10.79
C LYS A 677 3.86 37.40 11.30
N ILE A 678 3.55 37.38 12.60
CA ILE A 678 2.70 36.38 13.25
C ILE A 678 1.22 36.75 13.12
N VAL A 679 0.91 38.04 12.96
CA VAL A 679 -0.47 38.50 12.83
C VAL A 679 -1.04 38.09 11.47
N VAL A 680 -2.13 37.33 11.51
CA VAL A 680 -2.92 36.94 10.34
C VAL A 680 -4.35 37.42 10.53
N ASN A 681 -4.82 38.24 9.59
CA ASN A 681 -6.10 38.93 9.67
C ASN A 681 -6.94 38.62 8.42
N PHE A 682 -8.12 38.04 8.63
CA PHE A 682 -9.10 37.72 7.60
C PHE A 682 -10.48 38.23 8.04
N PRO A 683 -11.31 38.75 7.12
CA PRO A 683 -11.00 39.03 5.71
C PRO A 683 -10.22 40.34 5.50
N ASN A 684 -10.28 41.27 6.47
CA ASN A 684 -9.61 42.57 6.38
C ASN A 684 -8.29 42.55 7.16
N VAL A 685 -7.17 42.70 6.44
CA VAL A 685 -5.82 42.68 7.03
C VAL A 685 -5.57 43.80 8.04
N ARG A 686 -6.31 44.91 7.97
CA ARG A 686 -6.17 46.07 8.86
C ARG A 686 -7.09 46.02 10.09
N GLN A 687 -7.83 44.94 10.31
CA GLN A 687 -8.66 44.74 11.50
C GLN A 687 -8.15 43.60 12.37
N LEU A 688 -7.77 43.91 13.61
CA LEU A 688 -7.29 42.94 14.59
C LEU A 688 -8.42 42.12 15.20
N ASN A 689 -9.54 42.76 15.55
CA ASN A 689 -10.63 42.18 16.34
C ASN A 689 -10.10 41.48 17.61
N ALA A 690 -9.21 42.17 18.35
CA ALA A 690 -8.35 41.58 19.38
C ALA A 690 -9.12 40.87 20.51
N THR A 691 -10.28 41.39 20.90
CA THR A 691 -11.10 40.89 22.02
C THR A 691 -12.10 39.79 21.62
N ARG A 692 -12.15 39.41 20.33
CA ARG A 692 -13.04 38.35 19.84
C ARG A 692 -12.44 36.96 20.11
N GLU A 693 -13.32 35.98 20.33
CA GLU A 693 -12.96 34.56 20.35
C GLU A 693 -12.31 34.15 19.02
N ALA A 694 -11.20 33.42 19.10
CA ALA A 694 -10.48 32.95 17.92
C ALA A 694 -11.09 31.65 17.38
N THR A 695 -11.29 31.62 16.07
CA THR A 695 -11.67 30.39 15.35
C THR A 695 -10.48 29.44 15.23
N ARG A 696 -10.76 28.18 14.95
CA ARG A 696 -9.73 27.15 14.73
C ARG A 696 -8.83 27.48 13.53
N ALA A 697 -9.37 28.06 12.47
CA ALA A 697 -8.62 28.56 11.32
C ALA A 697 -7.63 29.65 11.70
N GLU A 698 -8.04 30.61 12.51
CA GLU A 698 -7.20 31.73 12.95
C GLU A 698 -6.08 31.25 13.87
N VAL A 699 -6.40 30.38 14.83
CA VAL A 699 -5.37 29.75 15.67
C VAL A 699 -4.37 28.98 14.82
N ALA A 700 -4.83 28.19 13.86
CA ALA A 700 -3.95 27.44 12.96
C ALA A 700 -3.02 28.36 12.15
N ALA A 701 -3.56 29.45 11.57
CA ALA A 701 -2.77 30.40 10.81
C ALA A 701 -1.70 31.11 11.66
N ILE A 702 -2.09 31.58 12.85
CA ILE A 702 -1.21 32.31 13.77
C ILE A 702 -0.13 31.38 14.34
N VAL A 703 -0.48 30.16 14.75
CA VAL A 703 0.49 29.16 15.23
C VAL A 703 1.45 28.75 14.11
N TYR A 704 0.97 28.58 12.88
CA TYR A 704 1.84 28.28 11.74
C TYR A 704 2.87 29.39 11.53
N GLN A 705 2.47 30.67 11.60
CA GLN A 705 3.44 31.77 11.54
C GLN A 705 4.43 31.76 12.71
N GLY A 706 3.99 31.39 13.91
CA GLY A 706 4.88 31.15 15.04
C GLY A 706 5.96 30.09 14.75
N LEU A 707 5.60 29.01 14.04
CA LEU A 707 6.57 27.99 13.60
C LEU A 707 7.51 28.50 12.51
N VAL A 708 7.02 29.33 11.58
CA VAL A 708 7.88 29.99 10.58
C VAL A 708 8.92 30.87 11.28
N GLN A 709 8.51 31.67 12.27
CA GLN A 709 9.42 32.50 13.06
C GLN A 709 10.43 31.69 13.87
N ALA A 710 10.03 30.51 14.36
CA ALA A 710 10.93 29.59 15.03
C ALA A 710 11.87 28.82 14.08
N GLY A 711 11.80 29.04 12.75
CA GLY A 711 12.57 28.30 11.74
C GLY A 711 12.14 26.84 11.57
N ARG A 712 10.92 26.50 12.00
CA ARG A 712 10.39 25.12 12.06
C ARG A 712 9.36 24.83 10.97
N SER A 713 9.01 25.80 10.14
CA SER A 713 8.09 25.64 9.02
C SER A 713 8.46 26.59 7.89
N THR A 714 8.14 26.21 6.65
CA THR A 714 8.37 27.06 5.48
C THR A 714 7.34 28.17 5.42
N ALA A 715 7.76 29.36 5.00
CA ALA A 715 6.84 30.49 4.84
C ALA A 715 5.74 30.15 3.82
N ILE A 716 4.50 30.52 4.14
CA ILE A 716 3.35 30.44 3.23
C ILE A 716 3.10 31.85 2.68
N ASN A 717 2.99 31.97 1.37
CA ASN A 717 2.56 33.22 0.75
C ASN A 717 1.04 33.34 0.91
N SER A 718 0.60 34.31 1.71
CA SER A 718 -0.82 34.56 1.97
C SER A 718 -1.06 36.06 2.06
N PRO A 719 -2.11 36.58 1.37
CA PRO A 719 -2.45 38.00 1.44
C PRO A 719 -2.96 38.41 2.83
N TYR A 720 -3.25 37.45 3.71
CA TYR A 720 -3.81 37.70 5.04
C TYR A 720 -2.73 37.87 6.13
N ILE A 721 -1.46 37.62 5.81
CA ILE A 721 -0.34 37.85 6.72
C ILE A 721 -0.05 39.35 6.72
N VAL A 722 -0.06 39.96 7.90
CA VAL A 722 0.21 41.39 8.01
C VAL A 722 1.71 41.62 7.89
N SER A 723 2.09 42.38 6.87
CA SER A 723 3.44 42.90 6.67
C SER A 723 3.40 44.42 6.66
N VAL A 724 4.33 45.03 7.38
CA VAL A 724 4.52 46.49 7.51
C VAL A 724 5.91 46.89 7.06
#